data_AF-A0AAX3P169-F1
#
_entry.id   AF-A0AAX3P169-F1
#
_cell.length_a   1.000
_cell.length_b   1.000
_cell.length_c   1.000
_cell.angle_alpha   90.00
_cell.angle_beta   90.00
_cell.angle_gamma   90.00
#
_symmetry.space_group_name_H-M   'P 1'
#
loop_
_entity.id
_entity.type
_entity.pdbx_description
1 polymer ?
#
loop_
_entity_poly.entity_id
_entity_poly.type
_entity_poly.pdbx_seq_one_letter_code
_entity_poly.pdbx_strand_id
1 'polypeptide(L)'
;MMIELDKPKTECLFEFEDVQVKYKFRRGKQDRQHLLVVFSGFGGANPIAYDFDGQALSECRSNVLWIKDDFFGKCAYYLCRDMDFSIEHAVIALIDAVLRHLELTRIQCTLYGASKGGSAALYYGIKYDFNKIIASCPQIKIGSYCSTNAKAHTELQIHESKENTDYLDRLIPDLLAHDKNKNKNIYLISSPQDEQYQTEVYPFLSLFEKYDNFNFIFTNSALAWQHNTISRYNVPIILSIIYAHGESITPHFGKVSNGIPLEGWESNKKLIAQRKKNQPVAMLQGAKLNDSIFFPKGVAFVRGYPCPDFGILSRKLILRSDKTDYSFAIGAIKDKMVSYTFYEETYCDYQAAAFASVGQKGIDLSSLPCGSYRLLVEIQIKNEQLITTLTGNQIDIKSINGPYEYRVYSDNVCAFLVKKDMRKCPQQGIFRIHNSWQKDWLIHYDGVFIVPGVELEKWGDAKYYLLLTNDQHNFSYNLGMSHRPELNEELGGHSIYQKAYFSTIGNKGIDISDLPLGRYDAYILISYKSSLFSQKIEHPTYKYISKIEQYENTGKNQHIFNIQKKISHWHFDDAIDEYIEVAHSNVDLLLTDCYRLMAEMGKFDEIIHSIEHLGLSFLKSKISNPHNIISNSQNFFIDFYENQFLPSKQGIELALNDKYLNLLYLLINNDINRCNDLISDHENGYISDKIAELDGMILIYAVNRLVSMAVLKVETAIKIVDSMLTSNNLSDTSKKYLVSTVIHYCLSTKRYEFFTLRASYYNHIQKVAYLFSKHIDEPGAIRLYEDFNRLINKYNNTAITKKPRVAVCISGMIRGNAHSLKSIYTNIVEQLDADVFIHTWDVYHSWPGICGGPKTTWSPRLFGKKVRSNIPEQILDFNNFKSKFPKSAAIIEAPVEHFLDQTTLNSFIRYTSAVIENQDDFIYSLGEHREQFKSRGNYNQAKMFYGIHSAAEQVVAHEEANNIKYDYILRLRTDCTILSPLSLNDINTIDENQISIGMSAAVGPNDGFFICKRDTYLTISSLWEASFTAKKLSPFEQFPMYDAHALFFLWMVHHNIVPVKSTAREDYHQATVTAPCPIQLSDTIIEEFNSQTDLKEDTNYQSFIKIFLDVIENEKNCNRS
;
A
#
# COMPACT_ATOMS: atom_id res chain seq x y z
N MET A 1 -16.99 -50.86 -27.13
CA MET A 1 -17.15 -49.48 -26.63
C MET A 1 -17.40 -48.58 -27.83
N MET A 2 -18.49 -47.80 -27.82
CA MET A 2 -18.77 -46.81 -28.87
C MET A 2 -18.00 -45.52 -28.57
N ILE A 3 -17.24 -45.01 -29.54
CA ILE A 3 -16.58 -43.71 -29.44
C ILE A 3 -17.32 -42.75 -30.37
N GLU A 4 -17.70 -41.58 -29.87
CA GLU A 4 -18.30 -40.53 -30.69
C GLU A 4 -17.18 -39.62 -31.25
N LEU A 5 -16.96 -39.65 -32.57
CA LEU A 5 -15.96 -38.82 -33.26
C LEU A 5 -16.58 -37.87 -34.30
N ASP A 6 -17.86 -38.02 -34.60
CA ASP A 6 -18.57 -37.27 -35.64
C ASP A 6 -19.19 -35.94 -35.17
N LYS A 7 -19.14 -35.64 -33.86
CA LYS A 7 -19.61 -34.37 -33.30
C LYS A 7 -18.44 -33.40 -33.12
N PRO A 8 -18.17 -32.48 -34.06
CA PRO A 8 -17.00 -31.61 -33.99
C PRO A 8 -17.09 -30.65 -32.79
N LYS A 9 -16.05 -30.68 -31.93
CA LYS A 9 -15.82 -29.72 -30.83
C LYS A 9 -16.84 -29.71 -29.69
N THR A 10 -17.75 -30.68 -29.61
CA THR A 10 -18.59 -30.89 -28.43
C THR A 10 -17.88 -31.80 -27.43
N GLU A 11 -18.06 -31.55 -26.13
CA GLU A 11 -17.58 -32.45 -25.08
C GLU A 11 -18.32 -33.78 -25.18
N CYS A 12 -17.56 -34.87 -25.20
CA CYS A 12 -18.02 -36.25 -25.28
C CYS A 12 -17.56 -37.03 -24.04
N LEU A 13 -18.24 -38.13 -23.75
CA LEU A 13 -17.90 -39.04 -22.65
C LEU A 13 -17.45 -40.38 -23.21
N PHE A 14 -16.33 -40.89 -22.71
CA PHE A 14 -15.87 -42.24 -22.96
C PHE A 14 -15.93 -43.04 -21.66
N GLU A 15 -16.67 -44.15 -21.67
CA GLU A 15 -16.83 -45.02 -20.52
C GLU A 15 -15.88 -46.20 -20.62
N PHE A 16 -15.07 -46.39 -19.58
CA PHE A 16 -14.21 -47.55 -19.42
C PHE A 16 -14.35 -48.07 -17.99
N GLU A 17 -14.93 -49.26 -17.86
CA GLU A 17 -15.34 -49.80 -16.56
C GLU A 17 -16.20 -48.77 -15.80
N ASP A 18 -15.83 -48.39 -14.59
CA ASP A 18 -16.54 -47.42 -13.76
C ASP A 18 -16.03 -45.97 -13.91
N VAL A 19 -15.12 -45.71 -14.86
CA VAL A 19 -14.51 -44.40 -15.07
C VAL A 19 -15.03 -43.74 -16.36
N GLN A 20 -15.46 -42.49 -16.22
CA GLN A 20 -15.85 -41.64 -17.35
C GLN A 20 -14.73 -40.65 -17.70
N VAL A 21 -14.23 -40.71 -18.93
CA VAL A 21 -13.23 -39.78 -19.47
C VAL A 21 -13.92 -38.72 -20.32
N LYS A 22 -13.83 -37.45 -19.93
CA LYS A 22 -14.35 -36.33 -20.74
C LYS A 22 -13.33 -35.92 -21.79
N TYR A 23 -13.75 -35.86 -23.04
CA TYR A 23 -12.85 -35.53 -24.14
C TYR A 23 -13.53 -34.66 -25.22
N LYS A 24 -12.70 -34.01 -26.03
CA LYS A 24 -13.11 -33.42 -27.31
C LYS A 24 -12.28 -34.01 -28.42
N PHE A 25 -12.91 -34.26 -29.55
CA PHE A 25 -12.22 -34.70 -30.75
C PHE A 25 -12.44 -33.73 -31.91
N ARG A 26 -11.40 -33.57 -32.72
CA ARG A 26 -11.47 -32.90 -34.01
C ARG A 26 -10.70 -33.71 -35.03
N ARG A 27 -11.43 -34.13 -36.07
CA ARG A 27 -10.84 -34.80 -37.23
C ARG A 27 -9.82 -33.91 -37.93
N GLY A 28 -8.79 -34.52 -38.50
CA GLY A 28 -7.81 -33.85 -39.34
C GLY A 28 -8.49 -33.10 -40.49
N LYS A 29 -7.91 -31.96 -40.86
CA LYS A 29 -8.40 -31.13 -41.97
C LYS A 29 -7.90 -31.63 -43.33
N GLN A 30 -6.87 -32.47 -43.33
CA GLN A 30 -6.17 -33.01 -44.50
C GLN A 30 -5.72 -34.45 -44.20
N ASP A 31 -5.03 -35.06 -45.15
CA ASP A 31 -4.54 -36.45 -45.20
C ASP A 31 -3.39 -36.80 -44.23
N ARG A 32 -3.09 -35.94 -43.25
CA ARG A 32 -2.02 -36.21 -42.27
C ARG A 32 -2.44 -37.36 -41.36
N GLN A 33 -1.79 -38.51 -41.53
CA GLN A 33 -1.99 -39.70 -40.71
C GLN A 33 -1.28 -39.56 -39.35
N HIS A 34 -1.76 -38.61 -38.55
CA HIS A 34 -1.18 -38.30 -37.24
C HIS A 34 -2.27 -37.88 -36.25
N LEU A 35 -2.08 -38.24 -34.98
CA LEU A 35 -2.93 -37.85 -33.85
C LEU A 35 -2.13 -37.00 -32.85
N LEU A 36 -2.62 -35.81 -32.54
CA LEU A 36 -2.17 -35.02 -31.40
C LEU A 36 -3.09 -35.29 -30.20
N VAL A 37 -2.54 -35.77 -29.10
CA VAL A 37 -3.24 -35.87 -27.81
C VAL A 37 -2.77 -34.72 -26.93
N VAL A 38 -3.73 -33.93 -26.43
CA VAL A 38 -3.49 -32.79 -25.55
C VAL A 38 -4.00 -33.10 -24.16
N PHE A 39 -3.08 -33.16 -23.21
CA PHE A 39 -3.36 -33.17 -21.78
C PHE A 39 -3.37 -31.74 -21.26
N SER A 40 -4.49 -31.34 -20.67
CA SER A 40 -4.67 -30.01 -20.09
C SER A 40 -3.97 -29.88 -18.72
N GLY A 41 -3.35 -28.74 -18.48
CA GLY A 41 -2.80 -28.31 -17.19
C GLY A 41 -3.88 -27.84 -16.21
N PHE A 42 -3.50 -27.00 -15.25
CA PHE A 42 -4.46 -26.33 -14.37
C PHE A 42 -4.95 -25.05 -15.05
N GLY A 43 -6.26 -24.95 -15.31
CA GLY A 43 -6.82 -23.73 -15.89
C GLY A 43 -6.77 -22.53 -14.93
N GLY A 44 -6.83 -21.32 -15.49
CA GLY A 44 -6.70 -20.06 -14.74
C GLY A 44 -7.84 -19.81 -13.73
N ALA A 45 -9.00 -19.41 -14.23
CA ALA A 45 -10.19 -19.12 -13.41
C ALA A 45 -10.97 -20.39 -13.02
N ASN A 46 -10.86 -21.45 -13.82
CA ASN A 46 -11.41 -22.77 -13.53
C ASN A 46 -10.26 -23.78 -13.66
N PRO A 47 -9.89 -24.51 -12.59
CA PRO A 47 -8.79 -25.48 -12.62
C PRO A 47 -9.03 -26.63 -13.60
N ILE A 48 -10.29 -26.89 -13.98
CA ILE A 48 -10.70 -27.94 -14.91
C ILE A 48 -11.12 -27.32 -16.24
N ALA A 49 -10.19 -27.26 -17.20
CA ALA A 49 -10.42 -26.68 -18.53
C ALA A 49 -9.71 -27.50 -19.62
N TYR A 50 -10.05 -27.23 -20.89
CA TYR A 50 -9.29 -27.73 -22.03
C TYR A 50 -8.20 -26.73 -22.42
N ASP A 51 -6.94 -27.15 -22.40
CA ASP A 51 -5.83 -26.34 -22.92
C ASP A 51 -5.70 -26.47 -24.43
N PHE A 52 -5.21 -25.41 -25.09
CA PHE A 52 -5.04 -25.35 -26.54
C PHE A 52 -6.34 -25.58 -27.35
N ASP A 53 -7.50 -25.60 -26.69
CA ASP A 53 -8.81 -25.57 -27.32
C ASP A 53 -9.15 -24.11 -27.71
N GLY A 54 -9.11 -23.80 -29.00
CA GLY A 54 -9.30 -22.44 -29.50
C GLY A 54 -8.44 -22.12 -30.73
N GLN A 55 -8.00 -20.86 -30.82
CA GLN A 55 -7.27 -20.35 -31.99
C GLN A 55 -5.87 -20.96 -32.14
N ALA A 56 -5.21 -21.37 -31.04
CA ALA A 56 -3.84 -21.88 -31.08
C ALA A 56 -3.64 -23.10 -31.99
N LEU A 57 -4.63 -24.01 -32.04
CA LEU A 57 -4.62 -25.18 -32.91
C LEU A 57 -5.53 -25.02 -34.12
N SER A 58 -6.02 -23.82 -34.44
CA SER A 58 -6.93 -23.62 -35.59
C SER A 58 -6.29 -24.11 -36.88
N GLU A 59 -5.00 -23.87 -37.07
CA GLU A 59 -4.27 -24.25 -38.29
C GLU A 59 -3.68 -25.66 -38.28
N CYS A 60 -3.72 -26.36 -37.14
CA CYS A 60 -3.28 -27.75 -37.06
C CYS A 60 -4.13 -28.62 -38.01
N ARG A 61 -3.45 -29.36 -38.90
CA ARG A 61 -4.08 -30.18 -39.95
C ARG A 61 -4.29 -31.64 -39.55
N SER A 62 -3.60 -32.11 -38.52
CA SER A 62 -3.72 -33.46 -37.95
C SER A 62 -5.00 -33.64 -37.12
N ASN A 63 -5.32 -34.89 -36.77
CA ASN A 63 -6.36 -35.20 -35.80
C ASN A 63 -5.95 -34.68 -34.42
N VAL A 64 -6.90 -34.17 -33.65
CA VAL A 64 -6.64 -33.67 -32.29
C VAL A 64 -7.65 -34.27 -31.31
N LEU A 65 -7.12 -34.87 -30.25
CA LEU A 65 -7.86 -35.37 -29.10
C LEU A 65 -7.46 -34.54 -27.88
N TRP A 66 -8.41 -33.81 -27.32
CA TRP A 66 -8.22 -33.14 -26.02
C TRP A 66 -8.84 -33.98 -24.93
N ILE A 67 -8.08 -34.21 -23.86
CA ILE A 67 -8.56 -34.93 -22.68
C ILE A 67 -8.64 -33.93 -21.53
N LYS A 68 -9.78 -33.91 -20.85
CA LYS A 68 -10.02 -33.05 -19.69
C LYS A 68 -9.71 -33.85 -18.42
N ASP A 69 -8.95 -33.26 -17.51
CA ASP A 69 -8.72 -33.83 -16.18
C ASP A 69 -9.91 -33.52 -15.26
N ASP A 70 -11.07 -34.12 -15.58
CA ASP A 70 -12.35 -33.95 -14.89
C ASP A 70 -12.89 -35.32 -14.52
N PHE A 71 -12.32 -35.89 -13.48
CA PHE A 71 -12.71 -37.18 -12.94
C PHE A 71 -13.49 -36.91 -11.65
N PHE A 72 -14.75 -37.36 -11.62
CA PHE A 72 -15.63 -37.15 -10.47
C PHE A 72 -15.77 -35.68 -10.01
N GLY A 73 -15.63 -34.73 -10.94
CA GLY A 73 -15.77 -33.29 -10.69
C GLY A 73 -14.49 -32.59 -10.22
N LYS A 74 -13.33 -33.26 -10.30
CA LYS A 74 -12.04 -32.74 -9.82
C LYS A 74 -10.86 -33.25 -10.70
N CYS A 75 -9.64 -32.77 -10.41
CA CYS A 75 -8.42 -33.07 -11.16
C CYS A 75 -7.64 -34.26 -10.57
N ALA A 76 -7.34 -35.30 -11.35
CA ALA A 76 -6.67 -36.53 -10.90
C ALA A 76 -5.27 -36.73 -11.52
N TYR A 77 -4.68 -35.70 -12.11
CA TYR A 77 -3.40 -35.78 -12.85
C TYR A 77 -3.44 -36.77 -14.03
N TYR A 78 -4.63 -37.17 -14.48
CA TYR A 78 -4.82 -38.29 -15.40
C TYR A 78 -4.26 -39.62 -14.86
N LEU A 79 -4.10 -39.79 -13.54
CA LEU A 79 -3.41 -40.95 -12.96
C LEU A 79 -4.34 -41.80 -12.11
N CYS A 80 -4.76 -41.28 -10.96
CA CYS A 80 -5.41 -42.09 -9.95
C CYS A 80 -6.29 -41.25 -9.04
N ARG A 81 -7.20 -41.94 -8.36
CA ARG A 81 -7.97 -41.41 -7.24
C ARG A 81 -7.76 -42.37 -6.08
N ASP A 82 -7.41 -41.86 -4.91
CA ASP A 82 -7.19 -42.70 -3.72
C ASP A 82 -6.16 -43.84 -3.97
N MET A 83 -5.10 -43.55 -4.74
CA MET A 83 -4.08 -44.51 -5.22
C MET A 83 -4.62 -45.66 -6.11
N ASP A 84 -5.89 -45.62 -6.51
CA ASP A 84 -6.46 -46.48 -7.55
C ASP A 84 -6.21 -45.89 -8.95
N PHE A 85 -5.44 -46.61 -9.76
CA PHE A 85 -5.02 -46.23 -11.12
C PHE A 85 -6.04 -46.62 -12.20
N SER A 86 -7.30 -46.90 -11.85
CA SER A 86 -8.39 -47.09 -12.81
C SER A 86 -8.54 -45.92 -13.81
N ILE A 87 -8.30 -44.67 -13.34
CA ILE A 87 -8.25 -43.47 -14.19
C ILE A 87 -7.18 -43.60 -15.27
N GLU A 88 -5.99 -44.09 -14.91
CA GLU A 88 -4.91 -44.29 -15.85
C GLU A 88 -5.30 -45.23 -16.99
N HIS A 89 -5.90 -46.38 -16.63
CA HIS A 89 -6.37 -47.38 -17.58
C HIS A 89 -7.46 -46.84 -18.51
N ALA A 90 -8.39 -46.03 -17.98
CA ALA A 90 -9.45 -45.42 -18.77
C ALA A 90 -8.91 -44.41 -19.79
N VAL A 91 -7.93 -43.58 -19.41
CA VAL A 91 -7.30 -42.60 -20.29
C VAL A 91 -6.52 -43.26 -21.42
N ILE A 92 -5.69 -44.27 -21.14
CA ILE A 92 -4.98 -45.00 -22.21
C ILE A 92 -5.96 -45.77 -23.10
N ALA A 93 -7.02 -46.35 -22.53
CA ALA A 93 -8.06 -47.04 -23.30
C ALA A 93 -8.76 -46.10 -24.28
N LEU A 94 -9.05 -44.86 -23.88
CA LEU A 94 -9.58 -43.83 -24.79
C LEU A 94 -8.59 -43.56 -25.94
N ILE A 95 -7.32 -43.30 -25.63
CA ILE A 95 -6.32 -42.99 -26.66
C ILE A 95 -6.17 -44.16 -27.64
N ASP A 96 -6.05 -45.39 -27.16
CA ASP A 96 -5.94 -46.59 -28.00
C ASP A 96 -7.22 -46.85 -28.81
N ALA A 97 -8.40 -46.53 -28.27
CA ALA A 97 -9.65 -46.67 -28.98
C ALA A 97 -9.76 -45.64 -30.13
N VAL A 98 -9.31 -44.40 -29.91
CA VAL A 98 -9.22 -43.37 -30.97
C VAL A 98 -8.17 -43.75 -32.02
N LEU A 99 -7.00 -44.23 -31.62
CA LEU A 99 -5.97 -44.70 -32.56
C LEU A 99 -6.47 -45.84 -33.44
N ARG A 100 -7.12 -46.86 -32.85
CA ARG A 100 -7.74 -47.97 -33.60
C ARG A 100 -8.79 -47.48 -34.59
N HIS A 101 -9.64 -46.54 -34.17
CA HIS A 101 -10.66 -45.97 -35.06
C HIS A 101 -10.05 -45.21 -36.25
N LEU A 102 -8.94 -44.50 -36.02
CA LEU A 102 -8.24 -43.75 -37.06
C LEU A 102 -7.25 -44.61 -37.88
N GLU A 103 -7.14 -45.90 -37.58
CA GLU A 103 -6.15 -46.82 -38.16
C GLU A 103 -4.70 -46.31 -38.01
N LEU A 104 -4.41 -45.68 -36.87
CA LEU A 104 -3.09 -45.14 -36.51
C LEU A 104 -2.42 -45.98 -35.44
N THR A 105 -1.08 -45.91 -35.40
CA THR A 105 -0.26 -46.52 -34.34
C THR A 105 0.27 -45.46 -33.37
N ARG A 106 0.82 -45.88 -32.22
CA ARG A 106 1.44 -44.98 -31.23
C ARG A 106 2.64 -44.19 -31.79
N ILE A 107 3.30 -44.70 -32.85
CA ILE A 107 4.36 -43.98 -33.58
C ILE A 107 3.81 -42.74 -34.30
N GLN A 108 2.55 -42.80 -34.75
CA GLN A 108 1.80 -41.72 -35.42
C GLN A 108 1.00 -40.87 -34.42
N CYS A 109 1.42 -40.85 -33.15
CA CYS A 109 0.78 -40.10 -32.10
C CYS A 109 1.78 -39.21 -31.37
N THR A 110 1.41 -37.96 -31.10
CA THR A 110 2.16 -37.05 -30.24
C THR A 110 1.38 -36.78 -28.97
N LEU A 111 2.03 -37.01 -27.84
CA LEU A 111 1.52 -36.60 -26.53
C LEU A 111 2.07 -35.22 -26.20
N TYR A 112 1.19 -34.28 -25.88
CA TYR A 112 1.54 -32.92 -25.52
C TYR A 112 0.84 -32.48 -24.24
N GLY A 113 1.57 -31.77 -23.39
CA GLY A 113 0.98 -30.95 -22.34
C GLY A 113 1.99 -30.01 -21.67
N ALA A 114 1.45 -29.08 -20.88
CA ALA A 114 2.22 -28.15 -20.04
C ALA A 114 1.88 -28.37 -18.56
N SER A 115 2.83 -28.11 -17.67
CA SER A 115 2.67 -28.30 -16.22
C SER A 115 2.17 -29.74 -15.94
N LYS A 116 1.00 -29.90 -15.31
CA LYS A 116 0.34 -31.19 -15.06
C LYS A 116 0.16 -32.02 -16.33
N GLY A 117 -0.22 -31.38 -17.44
CA GLY A 117 -0.34 -32.06 -18.73
C GLY A 117 1.02 -32.51 -19.27
N GLY A 118 2.08 -31.77 -18.97
CA GLY A 118 3.45 -32.16 -19.31
C GLY A 118 3.89 -33.39 -18.54
N SER A 119 3.53 -33.49 -17.26
CA SER A 119 3.72 -34.69 -16.42
C SER A 119 3.01 -35.90 -17.04
N ALA A 120 1.75 -35.74 -17.44
CA ALA A 120 0.99 -36.80 -18.09
C ALA A 120 1.61 -37.21 -19.44
N ALA A 121 2.01 -36.25 -20.28
CA ALA A 121 2.66 -36.55 -21.56
C ALA A 121 3.94 -37.38 -21.38
N LEU A 122 4.76 -37.06 -20.37
CA LEU A 122 5.95 -37.84 -20.00
C LEU A 122 5.57 -39.23 -19.49
N TYR A 123 4.68 -39.30 -18.49
CA TYR A 123 4.28 -40.54 -17.85
C TYR A 123 3.70 -41.55 -18.86
N TYR A 124 2.68 -41.14 -19.61
CA TYR A 124 2.05 -42.01 -20.60
C TYR A 124 2.98 -42.33 -21.77
N GLY A 125 3.80 -41.37 -22.20
CA GLY A 125 4.67 -41.57 -23.35
C GLY A 125 5.77 -42.61 -23.08
N ILE A 126 6.30 -42.61 -21.86
CA ILE A 126 7.33 -43.57 -21.45
C ILE A 126 6.67 -44.91 -21.10
N LYS A 127 5.65 -44.93 -20.22
CA LYS A 127 5.01 -46.18 -19.74
C LYS A 127 4.33 -46.98 -20.85
N TYR A 128 3.70 -46.29 -21.81
CA TYR A 128 2.93 -46.93 -22.89
C TYR A 128 3.60 -46.81 -24.27
N ASP A 129 4.89 -46.54 -24.29
CA ASP A 129 5.71 -46.60 -25.50
C ASP A 129 5.26 -45.70 -26.67
N PHE A 130 4.86 -44.46 -26.39
CA PHE A 130 4.66 -43.46 -27.44
C PHE A 130 6.01 -42.82 -27.82
N ASN A 131 6.24 -42.63 -29.12
CA ASN A 131 7.54 -42.19 -29.64
C ASN A 131 7.74 -40.67 -29.67
N LYS A 132 6.68 -39.87 -29.52
CA LYS A 132 6.73 -38.40 -29.69
C LYS A 132 6.09 -37.72 -28.48
N ILE A 133 6.91 -37.07 -27.66
CA ILE A 133 6.50 -36.46 -26.39
C ILE A 133 6.95 -35.00 -26.38
N ILE A 134 6.02 -34.08 -26.12
CA ILE A 134 6.30 -32.67 -25.94
C ILE A 134 5.82 -32.28 -24.54
N ALA A 135 6.76 -31.92 -23.66
CA ALA A 135 6.47 -31.56 -22.28
C ALA A 135 7.03 -30.16 -21.96
N SER A 136 6.15 -29.23 -21.61
CA SER A 136 6.54 -27.88 -21.19
C SER A 136 6.39 -27.71 -19.69
N CYS A 137 7.47 -27.33 -19.00
CA CYS A 137 7.53 -27.11 -17.56
C CYS A 137 6.82 -28.21 -16.74
N PRO A 138 7.09 -29.50 -16.98
CA PRO A 138 6.36 -30.58 -16.30
C PRO A 138 6.70 -30.62 -14.81
N GLN A 139 5.72 -30.98 -13.98
CA GLN A 139 6.00 -31.42 -12.59
C GLN A 139 6.44 -32.88 -12.62
N ILE A 140 7.69 -33.17 -12.31
CA ILE A 140 8.20 -34.55 -12.27
C ILE A 140 7.88 -35.19 -10.91
N LYS A 141 7.93 -34.42 -9.83
CA LYS A 141 7.55 -34.82 -8.47
C LYS A 141 6.07 -34.52 -8.21
N ILE A 142 5.20 -35.34 -8.79
CA ILE A 142 3.74 -35.14 -8.74
C ILE A 142 3.24 -35.11 -7.29
N GLY A 143 3.74 -36.00 -6.44
CA GLY A 143 3.30 -36.13 -5.06
C GLY A 143 3.62 -34.89 -4.23
N SER A 144 4.88 -34.46 -4.25
CA SER A 144 5.37 -33.25 -3.56
C SER A 144 4.65 -32.00 -4.04
N TYR A 145 4.45 -31.84 -5.35
CA TYR A 145 3.72 -30.69 -5.89
C TYR A 145 2.26 -30.65 -5.41
N CYS A 146 1.57 -31.78 -5.48
CA CYS A 146 0.18 -31.89 -5.01
C CYS A 146 0.04 -31.69 -3.50
N SER A 147 1.07 -32.02 -2.70
CA SER A 147 1.09 -31.81 -1.25
C SER A 147 1.31 -30.36 -0.81
N THR A 148 1.72 -29.48 -1.72
CA THR A 148 2.07 -28.08 -1.42
C THR A 148 1.17 -27.06 -2.12
N ASN A 149 0.39 -27.46 -3.13
CA ASN A 149 -0.45 -26.55 -3.91
C ASN A 149 -1.94 -26.78 -3.68
N ALA A 150 -2.61 -25.78 -3.08
CA ALA A 150 -4.06 -25.78 -2.78
C ALA A 150 -4.96 -26.08 -3.99
N LYS A 151 -4.55 -25.73 -5.21
CA LYS A 151 -5.30 -26.06 -6.44
C LYS A 151 -5.14 -27.51 -6.89
N ALA A 152 -4.06 -28.17 -6.46
CA ALA A 152 -3.74 -29.57 -6.74
C ALA A 152 -4.14 -30.51 -5.58
N HIS A 153 -4.51 -29.96 -4.42
CA HIS A 153 -4.72 -30.65 -3.15
C HIS A 153 -5.94 -31.60 -3.05
N THR A 154 -6.76 -31.77 -4.10
CA THR A 154 -8.17 -32.21 -3.90
C THR A 154 -8.62 -33.60 -4.40
N GLU A 155 -7.76 -34.46 -4.99
CA GLU A 155 -8.16 -35.82 -5.41
C GLU A 155 -7.18 -36.96 -5.13
N LEU A 156 -5.86 -36.73 -5.17
CA LEU A 156 -4.89 -37.82 -5.01
C LEU A 156 -4.83 -38.39 -3.57
N GLN A 157 -5.59 -37.81 -2.62
CA GLN A 157 -5.54 -38.11 -1.17
C GLN A 157 -4.11 -38.39 -0.68
N ILE A 158 -3.17 -37.52 -1.05
CA ILE A 158 -1.78 -37.54 -0.54
C ILE A 158 -1.76 -37.21 0.97
N HIS A 159 -2.91 -36.83 1.53
CA HIS A 159 -2.98 -35.94 2.68
C HIS A 159 -2.51 -36.49 4.02
N GLU A 160 -2.17 -37.77 4.16
CA GLU A 160 -1.69 -38.28 5.46
C GLU A 160 -0.52 -39.28 5.38
N SER A 161 -0.08 -39.66 4.16
CA SER A 161 0.93 -40.70 3.97
C SER A 161 2.10 -40.18 3.15
N LYS A 162 3.23 -39.97 3.83
CA LYS A 162 4.53 -39.72 3.18
C LYS A 162 4.87 -40.80 2.15
N GLU A 163 4.44 -42.05 2.39
CA GLU A 163 4.65 -43.16 1.46
C GLU A 163 3.93 -42.95 0.12
N ASN A 164 2.69 -42.43 0.13
CA ASN A 164 1.96 -42.12 -1.11
C ASN A 164 2.60 -40.94 -1.85
N THR A 165 3.04 -39.90 -1.14
CA THR A 165 3.81 -38.79 -1.73
C THR A 165 5.07 -39.30 -2.42
N ASP A 166 5.87 -40.10 -1.70
CA ASP A 166 7.13 -40.65 -2.20
C ASP A 166 6.90 -41.61 -3.36
N TYR A 167 5.80 -42.38 -3.36
CA TYR A 167 5.42 -43.23 -4.48
C TYR A 167 5.10 -42.41 -5.73
N LEU A 168 4.24 -41.40 -5.62
CA LEU A 168 3.84 -40.54 -6.73
C LEU A 168 5.03 -39.73 -7.29
N ASP A 169 5.96 -39.29 -6.43
CA ASP A 169 7.18 -38.59 -6.85
C ASP A 169 8.14 -39.45 -7.64
N ARG A 170 8.10 -40.77 -7.44
CA ARG A 170 8.97 -41.73 -8.14
C ARG A 170 8.42 -42.18 -9.49
N LEU A 171 7.13 -41.98 -9.78
CA LEU A 171 6.50 -42.50 -11.01
C LEU A 171 7.25 -42.11 -12.30
N ILE A 172 7.47 -40.81 -12.53
CA ILE A 172 8.15 -40.35 -13.74
C ILE A 172 9.67 -40.62 -13.68
N PRO A 173 10.40 -40.31 -12.59
CA PRO A 173 11.83 -40.62 -12.49
C PRO A 173 12.16 -42.10 -12.67
N ASP A 174 11.38 -43.01 -12.08
CA ASP A 174 11.63 -44.45 -12.20
C ASP A 174 11.35 -44.95 -13.61
N LEU A 175 10.27 -44.46 -14.25
CA LEU A 175 10.01 -44.73 -15.67
C LEU A 175 11.18 -44.25 -16.53
N LEU A 176 11.62 -43.00 -16.34
CA LEU A 176 12.77 -42.44 -17.05
C LEU A 176 14.03 -43.25 -16.81
N ALA A 177 14.33 -43.69 -15.58
CA ALA A 177 15.54 -44.45 -15.27
C ALA A 177 15.54 -45.84 -15.93
N HIS A 178 14.41 -46.55 -15.85
CA HIS A 178 14.30 -47.95 -16.24
C HIS A 178 13.85 -48.19 -17.68
N ASP A 179 13.45 -47.15 -18.42
CA ASP A 179 13.06 -47.31 -19.83
C ASP A 179 14.21 -47.90 -20.68
N LYS A 180 13.90 -48.98 -21.39
CA LYS A 180 14.82 -49.67 -22.30
C LYS A 180 14.68 -49.19 -23.74
N ASN A 181 13.55 -48.59 -24.12
CA ASN A 181 13.34 -48.07 -25.46
C ASN A 181 13.87 -46.63 -25.57
N LYS A 182 15.11 -46.50 -26.02
CA LYS A 182 15.79 -45.20 -26.19
C LYS A 182 15.37 -44.44 -27.45
N ASN A 183 14.65 -45.10 -28.36
CA ASN A 183 14.21 -44.51 -29.63
C ASN A 183 12.91 -43.69 -29.44
N LYS A 184 13.02 -42.62 -28.66
CA LYS A 184 11.94 -41.66 -28.37
C LYS A 184 12.39 -40.24 -28.72
N ASN A 185 11.44 -39.45 -29.19
CA ASN A 185 11.59 -38.04 -29.51
C ASN A 185 10.96 -37.23 -28.39
N ILE A 186 11.80 -36.72 -27.48
CA ILE A 186 11.35 -35.99 -26.29
C ILE A 186 11.76 -34.53 -26.43
N TYR A 187 10.78 -33.64 -26.38
CA TYR A 187 10.98 -32.18 -26.41
C TYR A 187 10.59 -31.62 -25.05
N LEU A 188 11.59 -31.29 -24.24
CA LEU A 188 11.44 -30.72 -22.91
C LEU A 188 11.70 -29.21 -22.96
N ILE A 189 10.72 -28.41 -22.59
CA ILE A 189 10.80 -26.94 -22.57
C ILE A 189 10.81 -26.49 -21.11
N SER A 190 11.79 -25.68 -20.71
CA SER A 190 11.90 -25.12 -19.37
C SER A 190 12.59 -23.75 -19.39
N SER A 191 12.67 -23.08 -18.24
CA SER A 191 13.28 -21.75 -18.10
C SER A 191 14.02 -21.62 -16.77
N PRO A 192 15.11 -20.83 -16.67
CA PRO A 192 15.69 -20.46 -15.38
C PRO A 192 14.78 -19.50 -14.58
N GLN A 193 13.82 -18.84 -15.24
CA GLN A 193 12.83 -17.97 -14.62
C GLN A 193 11.57 -18.74 -14.15
N ASP A 194 11.51 -20.06 -14.35
CA ASP A 194 10.48 -20.90 -13.74
C ASP A 194 10.82 -21.14 -12.27
N GLU A 195 9.94 -20.72 -11.37
CA GLU A 195 10.10 -20.97 -9.94
C GLU A 195 10.14 -22.48 -9.59
N GLN A 196 9.64 -23.35 -10.47
CA GLN A 196 9.64 -24.81 -10.29
C GLN A 196 10.84 -25.51 -10.96
N TYR A 197 11.65 -24.82 -11.76
CA TYR A 197 12.73 -25.47 -12.52
C TYR A 197 13.73 -26.22 -11.64
N GLN A 198 14.15 -25.59 -10.54
CA GLN A 198 15.15 -26.14 -9.63
C GLN A 198 14.68 -27.42 -8.92
N THR A 199 13.37 -27.58 -8.71
CA THR A 199 12.80 -28.71 -7.97
C THR A 199 12.24 -29.78 -8.89
N GLU A 200 11.63 -29.39 -10.02
CA GLU A 200 10.86 -30.28 -10.88
C GLU A 200 11.59 -30.75 -12.12
N VAL A 201 12.56 -29.98 -12.65
CA VAL A 201 13.19 -30.31 -13.94
C VAL A 201 14.69 -30.55 -13.78
N TYR A 202 15.41 -29.58 -13.21
CA TYR A 202 16.87 -29.61 -13.09
C TYR A 202 17.42 -30.92 -12.47
N PRO A 203 16.85 -31.47 -11.37
CA PRO A 203 17.38 -32.68 -10.73
C PRO A 203 17.31 -33.94 -11.62
N PHE A 204 16.45 -33.94 -12.63
CA PHE A 204 16.13 -35.11 -13.43
C PHE A 204 16.65 -35.02 -14.87
N LEU A 205 17.27 -33.90 -15.27
CA LEU A 205 17.72 -33.67 -16.65
C LEU A 205 18.64 -34.78 -17.18
N SER A 206 19.52 -35.33 -16.34
CA SER A 206 20.44 -36.40 -16.73
C SER A 206 19.73 -37.69 -17.12
N LEU A 207 18.53 -37.95 -16.59
CA LEU A 207 17.75 -39.15 -16.92
C LEU A 207 17.23 -39.13 -18.37
N PHE A 208 17.16 -37.96 -19.00
CA PHE A 208 16.74 -37.81 -20.39
C PHE A 208 17.87 -37.98 -21.41
N GLU A 209 19.13 -37.87 -20.99
CA GLU A 209 20.28 -37.86 -21.92
C GLU A 209 20.49 -39.19 -22.65
N LYS A 210 19.87 -40.27 -22.17
CA LYS A 210 19.96 -41.59 -22.78
C LYS A 210 19.07 -41.79 -24.02
N TYR A 211 18.14 -40.89 -24.30
CA TYR A 211 17.22 -41.02 -25.45
C TYR A 211 17.86 -40.46 -26.73
N ASP A 212 17.68 -41.17 -27.84
CA ASP A 212 18.37 -40.89 -29.10
C ASP A 212 18.03 -39.49 -29.66
N ASN A 213 16.79 -39.03 -29.47
CA ASN A 213 16.33 -37.70 -29.87
C ASN A 213 15.75 -36.91 -28.67
N PHE A 214 16.58 -36.71 -27.64
CA PHE A 214 16.27 -35.76 -26.57
C PHE A 214 16.59 -34.32 -26.98
N ASN A 215 15.62 -33.42 -26.76
CA ASN A 215 15.70 -32.01 -27.06
C ASN A 215 15.32 -31.19 -25.82
N PHE A 216 16.24 -30.34 -25.37
CA PHE A 216 16.03 -29.44 -24.24
C PHE A 216 16.02 -27.99 -24.73
N ILE A 217 14.89 -27.33 -24.63
CA ILE A 217 14.70 -25.93 -25.04
C ILE A 217 14.65 -25.10 -23.75
N PHE A 218 15.73 -24.35 -23.50
CA PHE A 218 15.90 -23.55 -22.29
C PHE A 218 15.62 -22.07 -22.56
N THR A 219 14.44 -21.62 -22.17
CA THR A 219 13.96 -20.26 -22.41
C THR A 219 14.52 -19.28 -21.42
N ASN A 220 15.46 -18.46 -21.87
CA ASN A 220 16.04 -17.37 -21.10
C ASN A 220 15.49 -16.05 -21.61
N SER A 221 14.33 -15.62 -21.12
CA SER A 221 13.71 -14.37 -21.56
C SER A 221 13.03 -13.65 -20.39
N ALA A 222 13.22 -12.33 -20.32
CA ALA A 222 12.45 -11.49 -19.39
C ALA A 222 10.94 -11.49 -19.67
N LEU A 223 10.51 -11.97 -20.84
CA LEU A 223 9.11 -12.16 -21.21
C LEU A 223 8.50 -13.50 -20.77
N ALA A 224 9.32 -14.39 -20.21
CA ALA A 224 8.92 -15.68 -19.67
C ALA A 224 9.28 -15.75 -18.17
N TRP A 225 8.71 -14.84 -17.38
CA TRP A 225 9.17 -14.53 -16.01
C TRP A 225 8.59 -15.37 -14.87
N GLN A 226 7.74 -16.37 -15.16
CA GLN A 226 7.12 -17.25 -14.16
C GLN A 226 6.52 -18.50 -14.84
N HIS A 227 6.21 -19.53 -14.07
CA HIS A 227 5.78 -20.85 -14.57
C HIS A 227 4.75 -20.81 -15.72
N ASN A 228 3.65 -20.07 -15.55
CA ASN A 228 2.56 -20.05 -16.53
C ASN A 228 2.83 -19.21 -17.80
N THR A 229 3.90 -18.40 -17.84
CA THR A 229 4.24 -17.58 -19.02
C THR A 229 5.24 -18.27 -19.94
N ILE A 230 5.96 -19.28 -19.46
CA ILE A 230 6.99 -19.99 -20.24
C ILE A 230 6.36 -20.79 -21.38
N SER A 231 5.33 -21.58 -21.12
CA SER A 231 4.62 -22.31 -22.18
C SER A 231 3.97 -21.36 -23.17
N ARG A 232 3.44 -20.22 -22.69
CA ARG A 232 2.87 -19.16 -23.54
C ARG A 232 3.90 -18.57 -24.49
N TYR A 233 5.10 -18.26 -23.99
CA TYR A 233 6.22 -17.75 -24.80
C TYR A 233 6.63 -18.77 -25.87
N ASN A 234 6.58 -20.05 -25.55
CA ASN A 234 7.04 -21.14 -26.43
C ASN A 234 5.96 -21.70 -27.37
N VAL A 235 4.74 -21.15 -27.41
CA VAL A 235 3.68 -21.59 -28.34
C VAL A 235 4.20 -21.71 -29.79
N PRO A 236 4.97 -20.76 -30.35
CA PRO A 236 5.49 -20.90 -31.72
C PRO A 236 6.37 -22.13 -31.93
N ILE A 237 7.28 -22.42 -30.99
CA ILE A 237 8.15 -23.60 -31.05
C ILE A 237 7.33 -24.88 -30.89
N ILE A 238 6.41 -24.91 -29.93
CA ILE A 238 5.52 -26.05 -29.69
C ILE A 238 4.71 -26.37 -30.96
N LEU A 239 4.10 -25.37 -31.59
CA LEU A 239 3.37 -25.54 -32.83
C LEU A 239 4.27 -26.00 -33.98
N SER A 240 5.51 -25.50 -34.07
CA SER A 240 6.45 -25.96 -35.10
C SER A 240 6.75 -27.46 -34.98
N ILE A 241 6.90 -27.97 -33.75
CA ILE A 241 7.14 -29.40 -33.49
C ILE A 241 5.88 -30.21 -33.80
N ILE A 242 4.70 -29.74 -33.35
CA ILE A 242 3.41 -30.39 -33.64
C ILE A 242 3.18 -30.50 -35.15
N TYR A 243 3.46 -29.44 -35.92
CA TYR A 243 3.29 -29.44 -37.36
C TYR A 243 4.31 -30.34 -38.06
N ALA A 244 5.57 -30.32 -37.64
CA ALA A 244 6.59 -31.25 -38.14
C ALA A 244 6.17 -32.71 -37.90
N HIS A 245 5.69 -33.04 -36.69
CA HIS A 245 5.20 -34.39 -36.38
C HIS A 245 4.02 -34.79 -37.27
N GLY A 246 3.11 -33.87 -37.59
CA GLY A 246 2.00 -34.10 -38.52
C GLY A 246 2.46 -34.45 -39.94
N GLU A 247 3.63 -33.96 -40.36
CA GLU A 247 4.30 -34.30 -41.63
C GLU A 247 5.24 -35.51 -41.50
N SER A 248 5.17 -36.25 -40.39
CA SER A 248 6.08 -37.37 -40.07
C SER A 248 7.56 -36.98 -39.93
N ILE A 249 7.86 -35.72 -39.66
CA ILE A 249 9.21 -35.20 -39.41
C ILE A 249 9.41 -35.09 -37.89
N THR A 250 10.54 -35.59 -37.38
CA THR A 250 10.95 -35.47 -35.97
C THR A 250 12.21 -34.63 -35.83
N PRO A 251 12.09 -33.29 -35.63
CA PRO A 251 13.25 -32.41 -35.53
C PRO A 251 14.23 -32.82 -34.43
N HIS A 252 15.52 -32.60 -34.65
CA HIS A 252 16.56 -32.69 -33.62
C HIS A 252 17.22 -31.33 -33.43
N PHE A 253 16.99 -30.73 -32.26
CA PHE A 253 17.59 -29.47 -31.81
C PHE A 253 18.76 -29.72 -30.83
N GLY A 254 18.72 -30.81 -30.05
CA GLY A 254 19.64 -31.02 -28.93
C GLY A 254 19.32 -30.08 -27.76
N LYS A 255 20.36 -29.58 -27.08
CA LYS A 255 20.21 -28.59 -25.99
C LYS A 255 20.37 -27.18 -26.58
N VAL A 256 19.28 -26.42 -26.62
CA VAL A 256 19.23 -25.07 -27.21
C VAL A 256 18.63 -24.07 -26.24
N SER A 257 18.95 -22.79 -26.43
CA SER A 257 18.33 -21.70 -25.69
C SER A 257 17.62 -20.74 -26.63
N ASN A 258 16.43 -20.26 -26.23
CA ASN A 258 15.70 -19.20 -26.93
C ASN A 258 15.46 -18.01 -25.99
N GLY A 259 15.11 -16.87 -26.59
CA GLY A 259 14.75 -15.67 -25.86
C GLY A 259 15.90 -14.80 -25.36
N ILE A 260 17.15 -15.16 -25.73
CA ILE A 260 18.42 -14.52 -25.32
C ILE A 260 18.24 -13.00 -25.18
N PRO A 261 18.33 -12.46 -23.94
CA PRO A 261 18.10 -11.04 -23.71
C PRO A 261 19.21 -10.20 -24.34
N LEU A 262 18.84 -9.04 -24.86
CA LEU A 262 19.82 -7.99 -25.13
C LEU A 262 20.30 -7.44 -23.78
N GLU A 263 21.58 -7.55 -23.49
CA GLU A 263 22.18 -7.09 -22.23
C GLU A 263 23.06 -5.86 -22.42
N GLY A 264 23.23 -5.09 -21.35
CA GLY A 264 24.12 -3.92 -21.29
C GLY A 264 23.76 -2.80 -22.27
N TRP A 265 24.76 -2.33 -23.00
CA TRP A 265 24.69 -1.12 -23.82
C TRP A 265 23.66 -1.18 -24.95
N GLU A 266 23.54 -2.31 -25.65
CA GLU A 266 22.64 -2.42 -26.80
C GLU A 266 21.17 -2.32 -26.39
N SER A 267 20.80 -2.94 -25.26
CA SER A 267 19.45 -2.78 -24.70
C SER A 267 19.17 -1.32 -24.31
N ASN A 268 20.11 -0.66 -23.65
CA ASN A 268 19.94 0.73 -23.24
C ASN A 268 19.83 1.68 -24.46
N LYS A 269 20.62 1.45 -25.52
CA LYS A 269 20.53 2.21 -26.77
C LYS A 269 19.15 2.13 -27.41
N LYS A 270 18.53 0.94 -27.40
CA LYS A 270 17.16 0.72 -27.89
C LYS A 270 16.13 1.42 -27.02
N LEU A 271 16.26 1.37 -25.70
CA LEU A 271 15.39 2.12 -24.78
C LEU A 271 15.50 3.63 -24.97
N ILE A 272 16.72 4.16 -25.14
CA ILE A 272 16.94 5.58 -25.43
C ILE A 272 16.27 5.99 -26.74
N ALA A 273 16.37 5.16 -27.79
CA ALA A 273 15.68 5.42 -29.06
C ALA A 273 14.16 5.44 -28.90
N GLN A 274 13.58 4.54 -28.11
CA GLN A 274 12.15 4.56 -27.79
C GLN A 274 11.75 5.81 -27.01
N ARG A 275 12.52 6.21 -25.98
CA ARG A 275 12.26 7.43 -25.19
C ARG A 275 12.24 8.68 -26.08
N LYS A 276 13.15 8.78 -27.06
CA LYS A 276 13.20 9.89 -28.02
C LYS A 276 11.95 10.01 -28.91
N LYS A 277 11.23 8.91 -29.16
CA LYS A 277 9.95 8.95 -29.90
C LYS A 277 8.82 9.60 -29.08
N ASN A 278 9.00 9.69 -27.76
CA ASN A 278 8.04 10.26 -26.81
C ASN A 278 6.60 9.77 -27.03
N GLN A 279 6.44 8.45 -27.16
CA GLN A 279 5.19 7.82 -27.57
C GLN A 279 4.39 7.34 -26.35
N PRO A 280 3.33 8.05 -25.94
CA PRO A 280 2.45 7.60 -24.86
C PRO A 280 1.54 6.47 -25.35
N VAL A 281 1.29 5.51 -24.47
CA VAL A 281 0.34 4.41 -24.66
C VAL A 281 -0.73 4.56 -23.60
N ALA A 282 -2.01 4.56 -23.98
CA ALA A 282 -3.13 4.49 -23.06
C ALA A 282 -4.26 3.62 -23.64
N MET A 283 -4.67 2.60 -22.87
CA MET A 283 -5.70 1.66 -23.29
C MET A 283 -6.56 1.21 -22.12
N LEU A 284 -7.88 1.36 -22.25
CA LEU A 284 -8.90 0.86 -21.35
C LEU A 284 -9.13 -0.62 -21.65
N GLN A 285 -8.74 -1.47 -20.70
CA GLN A 285 -8.85 -2.92 -20.81
C GLN A 285 -10.15 -3.45 -20.19
N GLY A 286 -10.73 -2.69 -19.26
CA GLY A 286 -12.00 -3.03 -18.63
C GLY A 286 -12.59 -1.83 -17.90
N ALA A 287 -13.89 -1.91 -17.65
CA ALA A 287 -14.64 -0.85 -16.99
C ALA A 287 -15.83 -1.44 -16.24
N LYS A 288 -16.17 -0.83 -15.10
CA LYS A 288 -17.43 -1.09 -14.39
C LYS A 288 -18.07 0.24 -13.98
N LEU A 289 -19.40 0.29 -13.98
CA LEU A 289 -20.18 1.39 -13.44
C LEU A 289 -21.12 0.84 -12.37
N ASN A 290 -21.09 1.44 -11.18
CA ASN A 290 -22.09 1.23 -10.14
C ASN A 290 -22.69 2.60 -9.81
N ASP A 291 -23.96 2.81 -10.14
CA ASP A 291 -24.64 4.10 -10.03
C ASP A 291 -23.86 5.21 -10.76
N SER A 292 -23.39 6.25 -10.06
CA SER A 292 -22.53 7.30 -10.60
C SER A 292 -21.03 7.02 -10.45
N ILE A 293 -20.64 5.88 -9.89
CA ILE A 293 -19.24 5.55 -9.60
C ILE A 293 -18.63 4.73 -10.74
N PHE A 294 -17.57 5.26 -11.35
CA PHE A 294 -16.84 4.65 -12.45
C PHE A 294 -15.53 3.99 -12.02
N PHE A 295 -15.37 2.71 -12.37
CA PHE A 295 -14.18 1.91 -12.08
C PHE A 295 -13.46 1.58 -13.39
N PRO A 296 -12.57 2.46 -13.88
CA PRO A 296 -11.74 2.17 -15.04
C PRO A 296 -10.62 1.19 -14.67
N LYS A 297 -10.26 0.29 -15.60
CA LYS A 297 -9.07 -0.55 -15.54
C LYS A 297 -8.37 -0.53 -16.89
N GLY A 298 -7.09 -0.19 -16.90
CA GLY A 298 -6.35 -0.06 -18.15
C GLY A 298 -4.84 0.01 -17.95
N VAL A 299 -4.15 0.44 -18.99
CA VAL A 299 -2.70 0.67 -18.99
C VAL A 299 -2.41 2.06 -19.50
N ALA A 300 -1.45 2.75 -18.88
CA ALA A 300 -0.95 4.04 -19.38
C ALA A 300 0.52 4.26 -19.02
N PHE A 301 1.37 4.49 -20.02
CA PHE A 301 2.81 4.70 -19.84
C PHE A 301 3.44 5.33 -21.09
N VAL A 302 4.74 5.63 -21.04
CA VAL A 302 5.50 6.15 -22.19
C VAL A 302 6.53 5.10 -22.62
N ARG A 303 6.61 4.82 -23.93
CA ARG A 303 7.55 3.81 -24.46
C ARG A 303 9.01 4.15 -24.13
N GLY A 304 9.81 3.11 -23.88
CA GLY A 304 11.21 3.19 -23.45
C GLY A 304 11.45 3.56 -21.97
N TYR A 305 10.45 4.05 -21.24
CA TYR A 305 10.62 4.42 -19.83
C TYR A 305 10.21 3.29 -18.88
N PRO A 306 11.17 2.67 -18.15
CA PRO A 306 10.86 1.56 -17.26
C PRO A 306 10.04 2.04 -16.05
N CYS A 307 9.04 1.25 -15.68
CA CYS A 307 8.10 1.41 -14.57
C CYS A 307 8.07 0.12 -13.72
N PRO A 308 9.20 -0.30 -13.10
CA PRO A 308 9.25 -1.47 -12.23
C PRO A 308 8.40 -1.31 -10.97
N ASP A 309 8.24 -0.09 -10.44
CA ASP A 309 7.47 0.13 -9.22
C ASP A 309 6.54 1.35 -9.28
N PHE A 310 5.72 1.48 -8.25
CA PHE A 310 4.85 2.61 -7.99
C PHE A 310 5.68 3.90 -7.82
N GLY A 311 5.04 5.06 -8.03
CA GLY A 311 5.68 6.37 -7.86
C GLY A 311 6.54 6.84 -9.04
N ILE A 312 6.89 5.97 -9.99
CA ILE A 312 7.75 6.31 -11.14
C ILE A 312 7.06 7.27 -12.12
N LEU A 313 5.76 7.09 -12.32
CA LEU A 313 4.95 8.00 -13.13
C LEU A 313 3.59 8.20 -12.46
N SER A 314 3.02 9.39 -12.63
CA SER A 314 1.67 9.70 -12.15
C SER A 314 0.71 9.85 -13.32
N ARG A 315 -0.58 9.58 -13.06
CA ARG A 315 -1.60 9.54 -14.10
C ARG A 315 -2.85 10.25 -13.64
N LYS A 316 -3.51 10.92 -14.59
CA LYS A 316 -4.88 11.40 -14.40
C LYS A 316 -5.73 10.97 -15.58
N LEU A 317 -6.93 10.48 -15.28
CA LEU A 317 -7.98 10.33 -16.27
C LEU A 317 -8.59 11.72 -16.51
N ILE A 318 -8.59 12.17 -17.76
CA ILE A 318 -9.21 13.40 -18.20
C ILE A 318 -10.52 13.06 -18.92
N LEU A 319 -11.61 13.67 -18.48
CA LEU A 319 -12.91 13.66 -19.16
C LEU A 319 -13.07 15.00 -19.86
N ARG A 320 -12.86 15.01 -21.17
CA ARG A 320 -12.90 16.22 -22.00
C ARG A 320 -14.25 16.38 -22.68
N SER A 321 -14.94 17.47 -22.37
CA SER A 321 -16.11 17.94 -23.12
C SER A 321 -15.73 19.06 -24.08
N ASP A 322 -16.69 19.56 -24.86
CA ASP A 322 -16.46 20.71 -25.75
C ASP A 322 -16.17 22.02 -25.00
N LYS A 323 -16.44 22.08 -23.69
CA LYS A 323 -16.34 23.31 -22.88
C LYS A 323 -15.31 23.23 -21.76
N THR A 324 -15.13 22.06 -21.16
CA THR A 324 -14.38 21.91 -19.90
C THR A 324 -13.77 20.50 -19.78
N ASP A 325 -12.58 20.46 -19.22
CA ASP A 325 -11.87 19.23 -18.84
C ASP A 325 -12.04 18.95 -17.35
N TYR A 326 -12.33 17.69 -17.02
CA TYR A 326 -12.38 17.21 -15.64
C TYR A 326 -11.29 16.17 -15.44
N SER A 327 -10.41 16.38 -14.46
CA SER A 327 -9.28 15.48 -14.21
C SER A 327 -9.46 14.71 -12.90
N PHE A 328 -9.23 13.40 -12.94
CA PHE A 328 -9.30 12.51 -11.80
C PHE A 328 -8.00 11.73 -11.67
N ALA A 329 -7.40 11.71 -10.48
CA ALA A 329 -6.24 10.87 -10.23
C ALA A 329 -6.62 9.38 -10.41
N ILE A 330 -5.74 8.61 -11.03
CA ILE A 330 -5.87 7.15 -11.15
C ILE A 330 -4.61 6.49 -10.58
N GLY A 331 -4.81 5.44 -9.78
CA GLY A 331 -3.75 4.70 -9.11
C GLY A 331 -3.09 3.68 -10.03
N ALA A 332 -1.84 3.32 -9.74
CA ALA A 332 -1.11 2.28 -10.44
C ALA A 332 -1.47 0.88 -9.90
N ILE A 333 -1.44 -0.13 -10.76
CA ILE A 333 -1.54 -1.56 -10.41
C ILE A 333 -0.31 -2.26 -10.98
N LYS A 334 0.26 -3.22 -10.24
CA LYS A 334 1.30 -4.12 -10.75
C LYS A 334 0.67 -5.22 -11.62
N ASP A 335 1.05 -5.25 -12.90
CA ASP A 335 0.71 -6.29 -13.86
C ASP A 335 1.90 -6.53 -14.82
N LYS A 336 2.66 -7.60 -14.58
CA LYS A 336 3.82 -7.97 -15.41
C LYS A 336 3.45 -8.31 -16.86
N MET A 337 2.19 -8.68 -17.15
CA MET A 337 1.74 -8.95 -18.51
C MET A 337 1.79 -7.70 -19.41
N VAL A 338 1.89 -6.50 -18.83
CA VAL A 338 2.01 -5.28 -19.61
C VAL A 338 3.34 -5.25 -20.37
N SER A 339 4.44 -5.67 -19.74
CA SER A 339 5.76 -5.78 -20.40
C SER A 339 5.73 -6.72 -21.60
N TYR A 340 5.02 -7.84 -21.48
CA TYR A 340 4.79 -8.79 -22.57
C TYR A 340 3.95 -8.21 -23.70
N THR A 341 2.82 -7.61 -23.35
CA THR A 341 1.83 -7.13 -24.33
C THR A 341 2.37 -5.96 -25.16
N PHE A 342 3.22 -5.13 -24.56
CA PHE A 342 3.74 -3.92 -25.17
C PHE A 342 5.23 -3.99 -25.52
N TYR A 343 5.81 -5.20 -25.48
CA TYR A 343 7.18 -5.45 -25.94
C TYR A 343 7.40 -4.89 -27.35
N GLU A 344 8.60 -4.34 -27.59
CA GLU A 344 9.02 -3.79 -28.88
C GLU A 344 10.42 -4.34 -29.22
N GLU A 345 11.43 -3.50 -29.43
CA GLU A 345 12.76 -3.98 -29.85
C GLU A 345 13.62 -4.54 -28.69
N THR A 346 13.31 -4.18 -27.45
CA THR A 346 14.02 -4.64 -26.25
C THR A 346 13.06 -4.68 -25.06
N TYR A 347 13.41 -5.44 -24.03
CA TYR A 347 12.62 -5.52 -22.80
C TYR A 347 12.64 -4.18 -22.07
N CYS A 348 11.47 -3.68 -21.72
CA CYS A 348 11.26 -2.56 -20.84
C CYS A 348 10.26 -3.00 -19.78
N ASP A 349 10.61 -2.85 -18.50
CA ASP A 349 9.72 -3.25 -17.43
C ASP A 349 8.57 -2.24 -17.32
N TYR A 350 7.35 -2.68 -17.63
CA TYR A 350 6.12 -1.89 -17.50
C TYR A 350 5.20 -2.43 -16.43
N GLN A 351 5.69 -3.19 -15.44
CA GLN A 351 4.77 -3.85 -14.51
C GLN A 351 3.89 -2.87 -13.74
N ALA A 352 4.36 -1.67 -13.35
CA ALA A 352 3.54 -0.64 -12.72
C ALA A 352 2.82 0.29 -13.71
N ALA A 353 2.68 -0.14 -14.99
CA ALA A 353 2.03 0.65 -16.04
C ALA A 353 0.50 0.53 -16.07
N ALA A 354 -0.07 -0.52 -15.45
CA ALA A 354 -1.50 -0.67 -15.33
C ALA A 354 -2.09 0.36 -14.34
N PHE A 355 -3.36 0.72 -14.52
CA PHE A 355 -4.06 1.67 -13.67
C PHE A 355 -5.47 1.21 -13.29
N ALA A 356 -5.97 1.75 -12.18
CA ALA A 356 -7.37 1.77 -11.79
C ALA A 356 -7.71 3.07 -11.03
N SER A 357 -8.96 3.24 -10.59
CA SER A 357 -9.31 4.31 -9.66
C SER A 357 -8.47 4.23 -8.37
N VAL A 358 -8.17 5.38 -7.76
CA VAL A 358 -7.33 5.46 -6.55
C VAL A 358 -7.95 4.63 -5.41
N GLY A 359 -7.13 3.75 -4.83
CA GLY A 359 -7.59 2.79 -3.80
C GLY A 359 -8.69 1.85 -4.27
N GLN A 360 -8.91 1.71 -5.59
CA GLN A 360 -10.01 0.98 -6.22
C GLN A 360 -11.40 1.44 -5.74
N LYS A 361 -11.53 2.69 -5.27
CA LYS A 361 -12.80 3.24 -4.74
C LYS A 361 -13.77 3.69 -5.83
N GLY A 362 -13.29 3.84 -7.06
CA GLY A 362 -14.06 4.38 -8.17
C GLY A 362 -14.00 5.91 -8.26
N ILE A 363 -14.46 6.46 -9.38
CA ILE A 363 -14.51 7.88 -9.68
C ILE A 363 -15.97 8.31 -9.64
N ASP A 364 -16.33 9.24 -8.76
CA ASP A 364 -17.70 9.75 -8.71
C ASP A 364 -17.97 10.75 -9.84
N LEU A 365 -18.98 10.42 -10.65
CA LEU A 365 -19.44 11.19 -11.80
C LEU A 365 -20.69 12.03 -11.48
N SER A 366 -21.14 12.06 -10.22
CA SER A 366 -22.34 12.77 -9.77
C SER A 366 -22.31 14.27 -10.09
N SER A 367 -21.16 14.92 -9.89
CA SER A 367 -20.95 16.36 -10.10
C SER A 367 -20.74 16.79 -11.56
N LEU A 368 -20.50 15.84 -12.47
CA LEU A 368 -20.28 16.16 -13.89
C LEU A 368 -21.56 16.71 -14.52
N PRO A 369 -21.49 17.75 -15.38
CA PRO A 369 -22.62 18.16 -16.19
C PRO A 369 -23.12 17.03 -17.12
N CYS A 370 -24.36 17.15 -17.59
CA CYS A 370 -24.85 16.27 -18.66
C CYS A 370 -24.14 16.61 -19.97
N GLY A 371 -23.70 15.60 -20.69
CA GLY A 371 -22.91 15.76 -21.90
C GLY A 371 -22.17 14.49 -22.30
N SER A 372 -21.39 14.61 -23.38
CA SER A 372 -20.47 13.57 -23.83
C SER A 372 -19.03 14.00 -23.55
N TYR A 373 -18.23 13.07 -23.05
CA TYR A 373 -16.86 13.28 -22.63
C TYR A 373 -15.95 12.28 -23.32
N ARG A 374 -14.91 12.77 -23.99
CA ARG A 374 -13.80 11.93 -24.47
C ARG A 374 -12.89 11.60 -23.29
N LEU A 375 -12.47 10.35 -23.18
CA LEU A 375 -11.54 9.93 -22.15
C LEU A 375 -10.12 10.05 -22.69
N LEU A 376 -9.29 10.81 -21.98
CA LEU A 376 -7.86 10.90 -22.21
C LEU A 376 -7.13 10.50 -20.94
N VAL A 377 -5.86 10.14 -21.06
CA VAL A 377 -4.97 9.96 -19.90
C VAL A 377 -3.84 10.95 -20.02
N GLU A 378 -3.67 11.72 -18.95
CA GLU A 378 -2.45 12.47 -18.68
C GLU A 378 -1.46 11.54 -17.99
N ILE A 379 -0.24 11.49 -18.50
CA ILE A 379 0.88 10.73 -17.98
C ILE A 379 1.97 11.75 -17.66
N GLN A 380 2.33 11.84 -16.39
CA GLN A 380 3.46 12.62 -15.92
C GLN A 380 4.62 11.68 -15.63
N ILE A 381 5.73 11.85 -16.34
CA ILE A 381 6.96 11.10 -16.11
C ILE A 381 8.14 12.06 -16.07
N LYS A 382 8.86 12.10 -14.95
CA LYS A 382 9.90 13.12 -14.69
C LYS A 382 9.35 14.54 -14.95
N ASN A 383 9.96 15.29 -15.87
CA ASN A 383 9.56 16.64 -16.28
C ASN A 383 8.60 16.67 -17.46
N GLU A 384 8.26 15.52 -18.04
CA GLU A 384 7.44 15.45 -19.25
C GLU A 384 5.98 15.14 -18.87
N GLN A 385 5.08 15.97 -19.40
CA GLN A 385 3.63 15.79 -19.30
C GLN A 385 3.09 15.45 -20.69
N LEU A 386 2.46 14.29 -20.81
CA LEU A 386 1.85 13.83 -22.06
C LEU A 386 0.39 13.54 -21.86
N ILE A 387 -0.45 14.02 -22.77
CA ILE A 387 -1.87 13.71 -22.80
C ILE A 387 -2.13 12.90 -24.06
N THR A 388 -2.73 11.72 -23.90
CA THR A 388 -3.11 10.86 -25.02
C THR A 388 -4.53 10.35 -24.88
N THR A 389 -5.16 10.00 -25.99
CA THR A 389 -6.51 9.44 -26.00
C THR A 389 -6.51 8.06 -25.35
N LEU A 390 -7.51 7.80 -24.50
CA LEU A 390 -7.72 6.48 -23.94
C LEU A 390 -8.48 5.63 -24.97
N THR A 391 -7.78 4.70 -25.61
CA THR A 391 -8.38 3.72 -26.53
C THR A 391 -9.11 2.62 -25.74
N GLY A 392 -9.97 1.79 -26.35
CA GLY A 392 -10.53 0.64 -25.64
C GLY A 392 -11.09 -0.46 -26.54
N ASN A 393 -10.95 -1.72 -26.13
CA ASN A 393 -11.40 -2.87 -26.91
C ASN A 393 -12.86 -3.22 -26.59
N GLN A 394 -13.80 -2.66 -27.35
CA GLN A 394 -15.22 -3.04 -27.35
C GLN A 394 -15.90 -3.01 -25.97
N ILE A 395 -15.75 -1.91 -25.23
CA ILE A 395 -16.47 -1.69 -23.97
C ILE A 395 -17.79 -0.99 -24.29
N ASP A 396 -18.89 -1.44 -23.69
CA ASP A 396 -20.17 -0.71 -23.67
C ASP A 396 -20.95 -1.09 -22.40
N ILE A 397 -20.95 -0.20 -21.42
CA ILE A 397 -21.57 -0.40 -20.10
C ILE A 397 -22.45 0.79 -19.73
N LYS A 398 -23.53 0.53 -19.00
CA LYS A 398 -24.54 1.52 -18.59
C LYS A 398 -24.95 1.35 -17.14
N SER A 399 -25.18 2.46 -16.45
CA SER A 399 -25.68 2.56 -15.09
C SER A 399 -26.59 3.78 -14.91
N ILE A 400 -27.36 3.83 -13.82
CA ILE A 400 -28.31 4.91 -13.50
C ILE A 400 -28.07 5.41 -12.07
N ASN A 401 -28.21 6.71 -11.82
CA ASN A 401 -28.26 7.27 -10.47
C ASN A 401 -29.19 8.49 -10.45
N GLY A 402 -30.24 8.44 -9.62
CA GLY A 402 -31.27 9.47 -9.56
C GLY A 402 -31.89 9.74 -10.95
N PRO A 403 -31.88 10.98 -11.46
CA PRO A 403 -32.43 11.30 -12.78
C PRO A 403 -31.41 11.11 -13.92
N TYR A 404 -30.23 10.53 -13.68
CA TYR A 404 -29.16 10.47 -14.67
C TYR A 404 -28.83 9.05 -15.12
N GLU A 405 -28.60 8.87 -16.42
CA GLU A 405 -27.97 7.68 -16.99
C GLU A 405 -26.50 7.97 -17.31
N TYR A 406 -25.63 7.03 -16.97
CA TYR A 406 -24.20 7.02 -17.28
C TYR A 406 -23.90 5.87 -18.23
N ARG A 407 -23.23 6.16 -19.34
CA ARG A 407 -22.73 5.16 -20.29
C ARG A 407 -21.25 5.35 -20.53
N VAL A 408 -20.46 4.29 -20.41
CA VAL A 408 -19.08 4.26 -20.87
C VAL A 408 -18.99 3.29 -22.04
N TYR A 409 -18.50 3.76 -23.18
CA TYR A 409 -18.29 2.92 -24.35
C TYR A 409 -16.96 3.25 -25.03
N SER A 410 -16.39 2.32 -25.78
CA SER A 410 -15.15 2.54 -26.52
C SER A 410 -15.17 1.90 -27.90
N ASP A 411 -14.50 2.56 -28.83
CA ASP A 411 -14.03 1.96 -30.07
C ASP A 411 -12.49 1.88 -30.08
N ASN A 412 -11.91 1.42 -31.19
CA ASN A 412 -10.46 1.27 -31.34
C ASN A 412 -9.70 2.60 -31.33
N VAL A 413 -10.39 3.75 -31.38
CA VAL A 413 -9.82 5.09 -31.46
C VAL A 413 -9.95 5.82 -30.13
N CYS A 414 -11.09 5.71 -29.45
CA CYS A 414 -11.39 6.50 -28.25
C CYS A 414 -12.45 5.84 -27.36
N ALA A 415 -12.30 6.02 -26.05
CA ALA A 415 -13.31 5.75 -25.05
C ALA A 415 -14.10 7.03 -24.71
N PHE A 416 -15.39 6.86 -24.45
CA PHE A 416 -16.32 7.94 -24.18
C PHE A 416 -17.13 7.65 -22.92
N LEU A 417 -17.41 8.71 -22.15
CA LEU A 417 -18.41 8.73 -21.09
C LEU A 417 -19.55 9.64 -21.54
N VAL A 418 -20.78 9.20 -21.40
CA VAL A 418 -21.96 10.02 -21.66
C VAL A 418 -22.81 10.04 -20.40
N LYS A 419 -23.13 11.24 -19.92
CA LYS A 419 -24.09 11.48 -18.84
C LYS A 419 -25.33 12.16 -19.42
N LYS A 420 -26.50 11.56 -19.21
CA LYS A 420 -27.78 12.09 -19.71
C LYS A 420 -28.77 12.34 -18.60
N ASP A 421 -29.52 13.42 -18.72
CA ASP A 421 -30.68 13.69 -17.87
C ASP A 421 -31.90 12.97 -18.43
N MET A 422 -32.36 11.96 -17.70
CA MET A 422 -33.49 11.11 -18.06
C MET A 422 -34.82 11.88 -18.09
N ARG A 423 -34.91 13.04 -17.44
CA ARG A 423 -36.12 13.89 -17.43
C ARG A 423 -36.32 14.66 -18.73
N LYS A 424 -35.25 14.84 -19.52
CA LYS A 424 -35.25 15.68 -20.74
C LYS A 424 -35.35 14.87 -22.03
N CYS A 425 -35.97 13.69 -21.95
CA CYS A 425 -36.05 12.76 -23.07
C CYS A 425 -37.31 12.97 -23.90
N PRO A 426 -37.29 12.64 -25.21
CA PRO A 426 -38.48 12.68 -26.04
C PRO A 426 -39.56 11.71 -25.51
N GLN A 427 -40.81 12.19 -25.48
CA GLN A 427 -41.99 11.37 -25.21
C GLN A 427 -42.61 10.92 -26.52
N GLN A 428 -42.12 9.80 -27.04
CA GLN A 428 -42.55 9.26 -28.32
C GLN A 428 -42.48 7.73 -28.32
N GLY A 429 -43.42 7.11 -29.02
CA GLY A 429 -43.52 5.66 -29.13
C GLY A 429 -44.92 5.15 -28.79
N ILE A 430 -45.16 3.89 -29.09
CA ILE A 430 -46.37 3.19 -28.66
C ILE A 430 -46.12 2.72 -27.23
N PHE A 431 -46.93 3.19 -26.29
CA PHE A 431 -46.81 2.87 -24.88
C PHE A 431 -48.15 2.40 -24.31
N ARG A 432 -48.14 1.27 -23.58
CA ARG A 432 -49.31 0.71 -22.90
C ARG A 432 -48.87 0.09 -21.58
N ILE A 433 -49.50 0.47 -20.48
CA ILE A 433 -49.38 -0.26 -19.20
C ILE A 433 -50.42 -1.37 -19.22
N HIS A 434 -49.98 -2.62 -19.03
CA HIS A 434 -50.88 -3.77 -18.95
C HIS A 434 -51.26 -4.10 -17.51
N ASN A 435 -50.31 -3.96 -16.58
CA ASN A 435 -50.52 -4.25 -15.18
C ASN A 435 -49.73 -3.29 -14.29
N SER A 436 -50.36 -2.82 -13.22
CA SER A 436 -49.70 -2.03 -12.18
C SER A 436 -50.35 -2.29 -10.82
N TRP A 437 -49.54 -2.32 -9.77
CA TRP A 437 -50.02 -2.46 -8.39
C TRP A 437 -49.02 -1.88 -7.38
N GLN A 438 -49.50 -1.54 -6.19
CA GLN A 438 -48.69 -1.16 -5.03
C GLN A 438 -49.10 -2.00 -3.81
N LYS A 439 -48.13 -2.57 -3.10
CA LYS A 439 -48.30 -3.34 -1.87
C LYS A 439 -47.26 -2.90 -0.86
N ASP A 440 -47.68 -2.27 0.23
CA ASP A 440 -46.78 -1.67 1.23
C ASP A 440 -45.76 -0.72 0.56
N TRP A 441 -44.48 -1.10 0.62
CA TRP A 441 -43.37 -0.40 -0.01
C TRP A 441 -43.00 -0.95 -1.40
N LEU A 442 -43.73 -1.90 -1.97
CA LEU A 442 -43.47 -2.46 -3.30
C LEU A 442 -44.39 -1.87 -4.36
N ILE A 443 -43.82 -1.38 -5.47
CA ILE A 443 -44.57 -0.92 -6.65
C ILE A 443 -44.23 -1.77 -7.88
N HIS A 444 -45.22 -2.06 -8.72
CA HIS A 444 -45.05 -2.86 -9.93
C HIS A 444 -45.65 -2.19 -11.16
N TYR A 445 -44.93 -2.32 -12.27
CA TYR A 445 -45.37 -1.94 -13.61
C TYR A 445 -44.88 -2.98 -14.62
N ASP A 446 -45.77 -3.36 -15.54
CA ASP A 446 -45.43 -4.07 -16.76
C ASP A 446 -46.26 -3.59 -17.95
N GLY A 447 -45.72 -3.73 -19.16
CA GLY A 447 -46.37 -3.20 -20.36
C GLY A 447 -45.48 -3.19 -21.59
N VAL A 448 -45.95 -2.50 -22.64
CA VAL A 448 -45.31 -2.37 -23.94
C VAL A 448 -44.76 -0.96 -24.09
N PHE A 449 -43.51 -0.83 -24.55
CA PHE A 449 -42.94 0.45 -24.98
C PHE A 449 -42.09 0.28 -26.24
N ILE A 450 -42.69 0.60 -27.38
CA ILE A 450 -42.11 0.52 -28.73
C ILE A 450 -41.73 1.92 -29.20
N VAL A 451 -40.48 2.09 -29.62
CA VAL A 451 -40.02 3.33 -30.26
C VAL A 451 -39.74 3.04 -31.75
N PRO A 452 -40.43 3.70 -32.69
CA PRO A 452 -40.21 3.47 -34.12
C PRO A 452 -38.72 3.60 -34.52
N GLY A 453 -38.19 2.59 -35.20
CA GLY A 453 -36.79 2.54 -35.64
C GLY A 453 -35.79 2.02 -34.60
N VAL A 454 -36.25 1.61 -33.41
CA VAL A 454 -35.43 0.94 -32.39
C VAL A 454 -35.69 -0.56 -32.43
N GLU A 455 -34.87 -1.29 -33.17
CA GLU A 455 -35.00 -2.76 -33.29
C GLU A 455 -34.41 -3.48 -32.08
N LEU A 456 -35.18 -4.41 -31.51
CA LEU A 456 -34.88 -5.17 -30.28
C LEU A 456 -34.96 -6.68 -30.55
N GLU A 457 -33.94 -7.21 -31.22
CA GLU A 457 -33.87 -8.63 -31.60
C GLU A 457 -33.22 -9.48 -30.49
N LYS A 458 -32.11 -9.01 -29.92
CA LYS A 458 -31.25 -9.72 -28.96
C LYS A 458 -31.47 -9.22 -27.54
N TRP A 459 -31.16 -10.09 -26.58
CA TRP A 459 -31.20 -9.70 -25.17
C TRP A 459 -30.08 -8.69 -24.91
N GLY A 460 -30.42 -7.55 -24.32
CA GLY A 460 -29.45 -6.47 -24.06
C GLY A 460 -29.36 -5.39 -25.13
N ASP A 461 -30.12 -5.48 -26.23
CA ASP A 461 -30.17 -4.42 -27.26
C ASP A 461 -30.59 -3.06 -26.69
N ALA A 462 -31.46 -3.08 -25.67
CA ALA A 462 -31.84 -1.91 -24.88
C ALA A 462 -31.91 -2.24 -23.39
N LYS A 463 -31.99 -1.18 -22.57
CA LYS A 463 -32.32 -1.27 -21.14
C LYS A 463 -33.60 -0.48 -20.85
N TYR A 464 -34.45 -1.01 -19.98
CA TYR A 464 -35.62 -0.29 -19.48
C TYR A 464 -35.39 0.21 -18.06
N TYR A 465 -35.90 1.41 -17.76
CA TYR A 465 -35.84 2.00 -16.43
C TYR A 465 -37.20 2.54 -15.99
N LEU A 466 -37.47 2.51 -14.69
CA LEU A 466 -38.51 3.30 -14.04
C LEU A 466 -37.86 4.53 -13.41
N LEU A 467 -38.37 5.72 -13.66
CA LEU A 467 -37.98 6.97 -13.01
C LEU A 467 -39.16 7.50 -12.20
N LEU A 468 -38.95 7.71 -10.89
CA LEU A 468 -39.87 8.37 -9.98
C LEU A 468 -39.31 9.76 -9.65
N THR A 469 -40.08 10.81 -9.86
CA THR A 469 -39.61 12.19 -9.70
C THR A 469 -40.65 13.07 -9.01
N ASN A 470 -40.19 13.96 -8.14
CA ASN A 470 -40.98 15.05 -7.60
C ASN A 470 -40.13 16.34 -7.60
N ASP A 471 -40.66 17.44 -7.06
CA ASP A 471 -39.97 18.73 -7.08
C ASP A 471 -38.61 18.73 -6.36
N GLN A 472 -38.39 17.79 -5.43
CA GLN A 472 -37.19 17.74 -4.57
C GLN A 472 -36.28 16.53 -4.82
N HIS A 473 -36.83 15.41 -5.33
CA HIS A 473 -36.18 14.11 -5.33
C HIS A 473 -36.44 13.33 -6.62
N ASN A 474 -35.46 12.51 -7.01
CA ASN A 474 -35.49 11.72 -8.24
C ASN A 474 -34.88 10.35 -7.98
N PHE A 475 -35.59 9.28 -8.31
CA PHE A 475 -35.19 7.89 -8.07
C PHE A 475 -35.35 7.09 -9.35
N SER A 476 -34.41 6.20 -9.64
CA SER A 476 -34.49 5.34 -10.83
C SER A 476 -34.16 3.89 -10.54
N TYR A 477 -34.80 2.99 -11.29
CA TYR A 477 -34.75 1.55 -11.07
C TYR A 477 -34.65 0.80 -12.41
N ASN A 478 -33.92 -0.31 -12.43
CA ASN A 478 -33.84 -1.18 -13.60
C ASN A 478 -35.12 -2.02 -13.78
N LEU A 479 -35.57 -2.15 -15.02
CA LEU A 479 -36.67 -3.03 -15.43
C LEU A 479 -36.13 -4.15 -16.33
N GLY A 480 -36.83 -5.28 -16.34
CA GLY A 480 -36.55 -6.42 -17.21
C GLY A 480 -37.24 -6.31 -18.57
N MET A 481 -36.67 -6.97 -19.57
CA MET A 481 -37.28 -7.18 -20.89
C MET A 481 -38.01 -8.52 -20.91
N SER A 482 -39.06 -8.64 -21.71
CA SER A 482 -39.75 -9.91 -21.98
C SER A 482 -39.93 -10.13 -23.48
N HIS A 483 -39.85 -11.40 -23.91
CA HIS A 483 -40.00 -11.78 -25.30
C HIS A 483 -41.48 -11.99 -25.65
N ARG A 484 -41.96 -11.23 -26.63
CA ARG A 484 -43.34 -11.20 -27.15
C ARG A 484 -43.31 -11.10 -28.68
N PRO A 485 -43.24 -12.23 -29.41
CA PRO A 485 -43.19 -12.26 -30.88
C PRO A 485 -44.27 -11.41 -31.57
N GLU A 486 -45.47 -11.37 -30.98
CA GLU A 486 -46.63 -10.62 -31.46
C GLU A 486 -46.37 -9.11 -31.58
N LEU A 487 -45.39 -8.56 -30.86
CA LEU A 487 -45.04 -7.14 -30.96
C LEU A 487 -44.37 -6.78 -32.30
N ASN A 488 -43.89 -7.75 -33.07
CA ASN A 488 -43.37 -7.48 -34.42
C ASN A 488 -44.45 -7.02 -35.40
N GLU A 489 -45.72 -7.38 -35.17
CA GLU A 489 -46.84 -6.97 -36.01
C GLU A 489 -47.26 -5.50 -35.75
N GLU A 490 -46.83 -4.92 -34.63
CA GLU A 490 -47.02 -3.49 -34.37
C GLU A 490 -46.24 -2.66 -35.39
N LEU A 491 -46.80 -1.53 -35.84
CA LEU A 491 -46.24 -0.70 -36.93
C LEU A 491 -46.12 -1.40 -38.29
N GLY A 492 -46.96 -2.42 -38.56
CA GLY A 492 -47.13 -2.99 -39.90
C GLY A 492 -46.16 -4.12 -40.26
N GLY A 493 -45.52 -4.79 -39.30
CA GLY A 493 -44.74 -6.01 -39.55
C GLY A 493 -43.34 -5.83 -40.13
N HIS A 494 -42.89 -4.58 -40.31
CA HIS A 494 -41.65 -4.25 -41.04
C HIS A 494 -40.43 -4.01 -40.15
N SER A 495 -40.50 -4.25 -38.84
CA SER A 495 -39.40 -4.03 -37.88
C SER A 495 -39.45 -5.04 -36.72
N ILE A 496 -38.33 -5.22 -36.01
CA ILE A 496 -38.20 -6.23 -34.95
C ILE A 496 -38.41 -5.60 -33.57
N TYR A 497 -39.57 -5.84 -32.94
CA TYR A 497 -39.93 -5.33 -31.60
C TYR A 497 -40.27 -6.43 -30.59
N GLN A 498 -39.97 -7.69 -30.90
CA GLN A 498 -40.28 -8.86 -30.08
C GLN A 498 -39.71 -8.86 -28.65
N LYS A 499 -38.94 -7.85 -28.24
CA LYS A 499 -38.45 -7.65 -26.87
C LYS A 499 -38.81 -6.27 -26.30
N ALA A 500 -39.80 -5.59 -26.88
CA ALA A 500 -40.26 -4.27 -26.46
C ALA A 500 -41.23 -4.27 -25.25
N TYR A 501 -41.41 -5.43 -24.61
CA TYR A 501 -42.19 -5.58 -23.39
C TYR A 501 -41.30 -5.38 -22.16
N PHE A 502 -41.66 -4.48 -21.27
CA PHE A 502 -40.96 -4.24 -20.01
C PHE A 502 -41.75 -4.78 -18.81
N SER A 503 -41.05 -5.14 -17.74
CA SER A 503 -41.65 -5.48 -16.44
C SER A 503 -40.67 -5.22 -15.30
N THR A 504 -41.13 -5.03 -14.08
CA THR A 504 -40.25 -5.19 -12.90
C THR A 504 -39.59 -6.58 -12.92
N ILE A 505 -38.32 -6.65 -12.53
CA ILE A 505 -37.54 -7.89 -12.63
C ILE A 505 -38.21 -9.02 -11.84
N GLY A 506 -38.55 -10.11 -12.54
CA GLY A 506 -39.22 -11.27 -11.96
C GLY A 506 -40.65 -11.03 -11.48
N ASN A 507 -41.30 -9.94 -11.90
CA ASN A 507 -42.65 -9.53 -11.48
C ASN A 507 -42.81 -9.33 -9.96
N LYS A 508 -41.71 -9.03 -9.25
CA LYS A 508 -41.70 -8.92 -7.78
C LYS A 508 -42.07 -7.53 -7.24
N GLY A 509 -42.13 -6.53 -8.11
CA GLY A 509 -42.21 -5.13 -7.70
C GLY A 509 -40.84 -4.56 -7.30
N ILE A 510 -40.78 -3.24 -7.13
CA ILE A 510 -39.63 -2.43 -6.74
C ILE A 510 -39.90 -1.89 -5.34
N ASP A 511 -38.95 -2.05 -4.42
CA ASP A 511 -39.03 -1.51 -3.07
C ASP A 511 -38.75 0.00 -3.06
N ILE A 512 -39.65 0.75 -2.44
CA ILE A 512 -39.61 2.20 -2.28
C ILE A 512 -39.60 2.62 -0.81
N SER A 513 -39.19 1.74 0.11
CA SER A 513 -39.04 2.00 1.55
C SER A 513 -38.09 3.16 1.88
N ASP A 514 -37.16 3.49 0.98
CA ASP A 514 -36.10 4.48 1.22
C ASP A 514 -36.39 5.87 0.64
N LEU A 515 -37.46 6.01 -0.17
CA LEU A 515 -37.84 7.31 -0.73
C LEU A 515 -38.24 8.32 0.37
N PRO A 516 -37.99 9.62 0.21
CA PRO A 516 -38.64 10.61 1.03
C PRO A 516 -40.14 10.64 0.78
N LEU A 517 -40.82 11.28 1.69
CA LEU A 517 -42.25 11.30 1.77
C LEU A 517 -42.76 12.44 0.89
N GLY A 518 -43.26 12.11 -0.31
CA GLY A 518 -44.04 13.01 -1.14
C GLY A 518 -44.83 12.30 -2.23
N ARG A 519 -45.44 13.07 -3.13
CA ARG A 519 -46.05 12.59 -4.38
C ARG A 519 -44.99 12.58 -5.49
N TYR A 520 -44.89 11.48 -6.24
CA TYR A 520 -43.94 11.25 -7.32
C TYR A 520 -44.66 10.99 -8.64
N ASP A 521 -44.23 11.65 -9.72
CA ASP A 521 -44.53 11.26 -11.09
C ASP A 521 -43.68 10.05 -11.49
N ALA A 522 -44.29 9.10 -12.21
CA ALA A 522 -43.60 7.90 -12.68
C ALA A 522 -43.42 7.93 -14.21
N TYR A 523 -42.24 7.55 -14.69
CA TYR A 523 -41.90 7.45 -16.11
C TYR A 523 -41.24 6.12 -16.42
N ILE A 524 -41.57 5.52 -17.55
CA ILE A 524 -40.85 4.37 -18.10
C ILE A 524 -39.91 4.87 -19.19
N LEU A 525 -38.66 4.43 -19.16
CA LEU A 525 -37.63 4.82 -20.12
C LEU A 525 -37.06 3.62 -20.84
N ILE A 526 -36.67 3.82 -22.10
CA ILE A 526 -35.90 2.87 -22.90
C ILE A 526 -34.60 3.52 -23.37
N SER A 527 -33.48 2.87 -23.05
CA SER A 527 -32.13 3.27 -23.44
C SER A 527 -31.57 2.33 -24.49
N TYR A 528 -31.44 2.81 -25.71
CA TYR A 528 -30.91 2.07 -26.86
C TYR A 528 -29.67 2.76 -27.41
N LYS A 529 -28.51 2.10 -27.35
CA LYS A 529 -27.21 2.71 -27.69
C LYS A 529 -27.04 4.08 -27.02
N SER A 530 -26.93 5.15 -27.81
CA SER A 530 -26.80 6.55 -27.36
C SER A 530 -28.13 7.30 -27.33
N SER A 531 -29.27 6.64 -27.46
CA SER A 531 -30.61 7.27 -27.48
C SER A 531 -31.41 6.86 -26.26
N LEU A 532 -32.19 7.82 -25.72
CA LEU A 532 -33.03 7.62 -24.55
C LEU A 532 -34.41 8.20 -24.85
N PHE A 533 -35.46 7.44 -24.56
CA PHE A 533 -36.86 7.82 -24.74
C PHE A 533 -37.61 7.53 -23.46
N SER A 534 -38.65 8.32 -23.16
CA SER A 534 -39.42 8.20 -21.92
C SER A 534 -40.91 8.31 -22.17
N GLN A 535 -41.73 7.67 -21.37
CA GLN A 535 -43.17 7.90 -21.34
C GLN A 535 -43.66 8.06 -19.91
N LYS A 536 -44.50 9.08 -19.65
CA LYS A 536 -45.12 9.32 -18.35
C LYS A 536 -46.26 8.31 -18.11
N ILE A 537 -46.36 7.80 -16.89
CA ILE A 537 -47.52 7.03 -16.40
C ILE A 537 -48.57 8.01 -15.89
N GLU A 538 -49.84 7.81 -16.25
CA GLU A 538 -50.93 8.77 -15.97
C GLU A 538 -51.26 8.93 -14.47
N HIS A 539 -50.82 8.01 -13.60
CA HIS A 539 -51.10 8.02 -12.16
C HIS A 539 -49.81 8.20 -11.30
N PRO A 540 -49.79 9.14 -10.33
CA PRO A 540 -48.65 9.41 -9.44
C PRO A 540 -48.52 8.39 -8.28
N THR A 541 -47.32 8.24 -7.71
CA THR A 541 -46.98 7.37 -6.55
C THR A 541 -46.81 8.22 -5.26
N TYR A 542 -47.28 7.83 -4.06
CA TYR A 542 -47.29 8.68 -2.84
C TYR A 542 -46.49 8.11 -1.64
N LYS A 543 -45.92 8.98 -0.78
CA LYS A 543 -45.18 8.68 0.49
C LYS A 543 -45.35 9.88 1.51
N TYR A 544 -45.64 9.73 2.83
CA TYR A 544 -45.85 10.84 3.84
C TYR A 544 -45.29 10.67 5.30
N ILE A 545 -44.46 11.60 5.88
CA ILE A 545 -44.18 11.94 7.34
C ILE A 545 -43.68 13.41 7.45
N SER A 546 -44.03 14.13 8.53
CA SER A 546 -44.10 15.62 8.66
C SER A 546 -43.06 16.33 9.57
N LYS A 547 -42.66 17.55 9.14
CA LYS A 547 -42.28 18.80 9.88
C LYS A 547 -40.94 18.88 10.68
N ILE A 548 -40.07 19.83 10.28
CA ILE A 548 -39.37 20.89 11.05
C ILE A 548 -38.16 21.35 10.22
N GLU A 549 -38.14 22.58 9.68
CA GLU A 549 -36.92 23.36 9.34
C GLU A 549 -37.31 24.68 8.65
N GLN A 550 -37.17 25.79 9.38
CA GLN A 550 -36.99 27.15 8.84
C GLN A 550 -36.51 28.03 9.99
N TYR A 551 -35.51 28.88 9.75
CA TYR A 551 -35.15 30.18 10.38
C TYR A 551 -33.64 30.36 10.66
N GLU A 552 -32.93 31.06 9.76
CA GLU A 552 -31.62 31.71 10.00
C GLU A 552 -31.53 33.07 9.26
N ASN A 553 -31.27 34.19 9.99
CA ASN A 553 -30.43 35.38 9.65
C ASN A 553 -30.86 36.68 10.38
N THR A 554 -30.09 37.17 11.37
CA THR A 554 -29.93 38.60 11.76
C THR A 554 -28.71 38.79 12.71
N GLY A 555 -28.19 40.03 12.86
CA GLY A 555 -26.96 40.43 13.59
C GLY A 555 -26.84 40.07 15.09
N LYS A 556 -27.79 39.34 15.66
CA LYS A 556 -27.64 38.60 16.94
C LYS A 556 -26.52 37.54 16.87
N ASN A 557 -26.16 37.11 15.66
CA ASN A 557 -25.22 36.01 15.43
C ASN A 557 -23.76 36.29 15.80
N GLN A 558 -23.29 37.55 15.96
CA GLN A 558 -21.88 37.82 16.25
C GLN A 558 -21.48 37.54 17.72
N HIS A 559 -22.33 37.91 18.68
CA HIS A 559 -22.10 37.58 20.10
C HIS A 559 -22.29 36.08 20.34
N ILE A 560 -23.31 35.48 19.72
CA ILE A 560 -23.52 34.02 19.74
C ILE A 560 -22.29 33.31 19.15
N PHE A 561 -21.73 33.81 18.04
CA PHE A 561 -20.51 33.27 17.44
C PHE A 561 -19.29 33.38 18.36
N ASN A 562 -19.09 34.51 19.05
CA ASN A 562 -17.99 34.67 20.01
C ASN A 562 -18.11 33.71 21.20
N ILE A 563 -19.33 33.54 21.72
CA ILE A 563 -19.60 32.60 22.82
C ILE A 563 -19.38 31.17 22.35
N GLN A 564 -19.90 30.78 21.19
CA GLN A 564 -19.64 29.46 20.58
C GLN A 564 -18.14 29.23 20.36
N LYS A 565 -17.40 30.28 19.98
CA LYS A 565 -15.94 30.24 19.89
C LYS A 565 -15.30 29.95 21.24
N LYS A 566 -15.65 30.66 22.32
CA LYS A 566 -15.10 30.40 23.67
C LYS A 566 -15.44 28.99 24.18
N ILE A 567 -16.66 28.53 23.93
CA ILE A 567 -17.10 27.15 24.23
C ILE A 567 -16.21 26.13 23.48
N SER A 568 -15.93 26.34 22.19
CA SER A 568 -15.02 25.47 21.42
C SER A 568 -13.54 25.54 21.90
N HIS A 569 -13.14 26.60 22.59
CA HIS A 569 -11.81 26.71 23.21
C HIS A 569 -11.77 26.15 24.65
N TRP A 570 -12.91 25.62 25.12
CA TRP A 570 -13.17 25.13 26.48
C TRP A 570 -12.90 26.20 27.55
N HIS A 571 -13.16 27.45 27.18
CA HIS A 571 -13.10 28.62 28.07
C HIS A 571 -14.52 28.94 28.56
N PHE A 572 -15.07 28.03 29.36
CA PHE A 572 -16.48 28.04 29.74
C PHE A 572 -16.86 29.20 30.66
N ASP A 573 -16.03 29.53 31.65
CA ASP A 573 -16.27 30.68 32.54
C ASP A 573 -16.25 32.00 31.73
N ASP A 574 -15.28 32.18 30.84
CA ASP A 574 -15.21 33.36 29.95
C ASP A 574 -16.41 33.47 29.00
N ALA A 575 -17.00 32.32 28.62
CA ALA A 575 -18.19 32.27 27.77
C ALA A 575 -19.45 32.70 28.54
N ILE A 576 -19.55 32.31 29.82
CA ILE A 576 -20.62 32.75 30.73
C ILE A 576 -20.52 34.25 30.99
N ASP A 577 -19.34 34.78 31.26
CA ASP A 577 -19.15 36.21 31.52
C ASP A 577 -19.61 37.07 30.33
N GLU A 578 -19.27 36.67 29.10
CA GLU A 578 -19.74 37.35 27.88
C GLU A 578 -21.25 37.18 27.69
N TYR A 579 -21.81 36.02 28.03
CA TYR A 579 -23.26 35.80 28.03
C TYR A 579 -23.98 36.74 29.02
N ILE A 580 -23.46 36.91 30.24
CA ILE A 580 -24.01 37.78 31.28
C ILE A 580 -23.93 39.25 30.85
N GLU A 581 -22.81 39.68 30.26
CA GLU A 581 -22.64 41.04 29.73
C GLU A 581 -23.67 41.36 28.63
N VAL A 582 -23.90 40.41 27.71
CA VAL A 582 -24.91 40.56 26.65
C VAL A 582 -26.34 40.49 27.22
N ALA A 583 -26.59 39.64 28.21
CA ALA A 583 -27.88 39.52 28.88
C ALA A 583 -28.28 40.82 29.60
N HIS A 584 -27.34 41.53 30.23
CA HIS A 584 -27.57 42.82 30.87
C HIS A 584 -27.87 43.96 29.87
N SER A 585 -27.48 43.81 28.59
CA SER A 585 -27.65 44.84 27.56
C SER A 585 -28.83 44.60 26.62
N ASN A 586 -29.38 43.37 26.52
CA ASN A 586 -30.55 43.06 25.69
C ASN A 586 -31.36 41.85 26.20
N VAL A 587 -32.39 42.11 26.99
CA VAL A 587 -33.07 41.12 27.87
C VAL A 587 -33.96 40.11 27.12
N ASP A 588 -34.31 40.33 25.85
CA ASP A 588 -35.46 39.65 25.23
C ASP A 588 -35.18 38.32 24.51
N LEU A 589 -33.94 37.85 24.33
CA LEU A 589 -33.70 36.58 23.60
C LEU A 589 -32.53 35.68 24.05
N LEU A 590 -31.62 36.12 24.92
CA LEU A 590 -30.38 35.37 25.25
C LEU A 590 -30.34 34.81 26.69
N LEU A 591 -31.30 35.19 27.53
CA LEU A 591 -31.32 34.79 28.95
C LEU A 591 -31.49 33.27 29.13
N THR A 592 -32.32 32.64 28.31
CA THR A 592 -32.69 31.22 28.47
C THR A 592 -31.55 30.28 28.15
N ASP A 593 -30.87 30.49 27.03
CA ASP A 593 -29.75 29.65 26.60
C ASP A 593 -28.56 29.82 27.55
N CYS A 594 -28.37 31.03 28.06
CA CYS A 594 -27.39 31.34 29.11
C CYS A 594 -27.70 30.60 30.42
N TYR A 595 -28.93 30.67 30.94
CA TYR A 595 -29.30 29.95 32.17
C TYR A 595 -29.20 28.45 32.02
N ARG A 596 -29.53 27.91 30.84
CA ARG A 596 -29.31 26.49 30.57
C ARG A 596 -27.84 26.13 30.54
N LEU A 597 -27.02 26.91 29.85
CA LEU A 597 -25.59 26.69 29.81
C LEU A 597 -24.95 26.76 31.20
N MET A 598 -25.32 27.75 32.02
CA MET A 598 -24.88 27.88 33.40
C MET A 598 -25.31 26.69 34.27
N ALA A 599 -26.55 26.23 34.11
CA ALA A 599 -27.05 25.08 34.88
C ALA A 599 -26.36 23.78 34.49
N GLU A 600 -26.12 23.56 33.19
CA GLU A 600 -25.31 22.45 32.68
C GLU A 600 -23.89 22.45 33.25
N MET A 601 -23.37 23.61 33.65
CA MET A 601 -22.07 23.79 34.31
C MET A 601 -22.16 23.84 35.84
N GLY A 602 -23.35 23.65 36.43
CA GLY A 602 -23.56 23.71 37.88
C GLY A 602 -23.30 25.10 38.48
N LYS A 603 -23.54 26.17 37.74
CA LYS A 603 -23.34 27.58 38.14
C LYS A 603 -24.62 28.17 38.75
N PHE A 604 -25.14 27.48 39.77
CA PHE A 604 -26.43 27.85 40.34
C PHE A 604 -26.36 29.19 41.08
N ASP A 605 -25.26 29.51 41.76
CA ASP A 605 -25.08 30.77 42.49
C ASP A 605 -25.28 31.98 41.57
N GLU A 606 -24.75 31.92 40.35
CA GLU A 606 -24.86 32.95 39.31
C GLU A 606 -26.29 33.07 38.76
N ILE A 607 -26.97 31.94 38.55
CA ILE A 607 -28.39 31.90 38.15
C ILE A 607 -29.26 32.54 39.22
N ILE A 608 -29.06 32.16 40.49
CA ILE A 608 -29.81 32.66 41.64
C ILE A 608 -29.61 34.17 41.80
N HIS A 609 -28.35 34.63 41.75
CA HIS A 609 -28.03 36.05 41.85
C HIS A 609 -28.74 36.85 40.75
N SER A 610 -28.77 36.31 39.54
CA SER A 610 -29.47 36.92 38.41
C SER A 610 -30.99 36.97 38.62
N ILE A 611 -31.61 35.90 39.14
CA ILE A 611 -33.05 35.85 39.45
C ILE A 611 -33.42 36.85 40.56
N GLU A 612 -32.61 36.93 41.61
CA GLU A 612 -32.81 37.88 42.72
C GLU A 612 -32.63 39.33 42.26
N HIS A 613 -31.73 39.60 41.31
CA HIS A 613 -31.48 40.93 40.76
C HIS A 613 -32.59 41.38 39.78
N LEU A 614 -32.99 40.53 38.84
CA LEU A 614 -33.98 40.86 37.81
C LEU A 614 -35.44 40.80 38.31
N GLY A 615 -35.69 40.02 39.36
CA GLY A 615 -37.01 39.81 39.95
C GLY A 615 -37.81 38.69 39.27
N LEU A 616 -38.32 37.76 40.08
CA LEU A 616 -39.07 36.59 39.62
C LEU A 616 -40.34 36.94 38.83
N SER A 617 -41.03 38.02 39.22
CA SER A 617 -42.22 38.53 38.54
C SER A 617 -41.91 39.03 37.12
N PHE A 618 -40.76 39.68 36.93
CA PHE A 618 -40.30 40.16 35.64
C PHE A 618 -39.97 38.98 34.71
N LEU A 619 -39.26 37.96 35.20
CA LEU A 619 -38.96 36.74 34.46
C LEU A 619 -40.25 35.99 34.04
N LYS A 620 -41.20 35.82 34.97
CA LYS A 620 -42.52 35.22 34.67
C LYS A 620 -43.31 36.01 33.61
N SER A 621 -43.24 37.34 33.64
CA SER A 621 -43.95 38.19 32.68
C SER A 621 -43.45 38.03 31.25
N LYS A 622 -42.16 37.70 31.07
CA LYS A 622 -41.55 37.48 29.74
C LYS A 622 -41.88 36.10 29.16
N ILE A 623 -42.10 35.10 30.01
CA ILE A 623 -42.53 33.74 29.64
C ILE A 623 -43.99 33.71 29.16
N SER A 624 -44.81 34.65 29.63
CA SER A 624 -46.25 34.72 29.35
C SER A 624 -46.61 35.39 28.01
N ASN A 625 -45.62 35.85 27.22
CA ASN A 625 -45.86 36.64 26.02
C ASN A 625 -46.15 35.74 24.79
N PRO A 626 -47.37 35.75 24.21
CA PRO A 626 -47.79 34.82 23.17
C PRO A 626 -47.09 34.98 21.81
N HIS A 627 -46.27 36.03 21.63
CA HIS A 627 -45.46 36.24 20.41
C HIS A 627 -44.03 35.69 20.49
N ASN A 628 -43.59 35.16 21.63
CA ASN A 628 -42.30 34.51 21.76
C ASN A 628 -42.48 32.98 21.65
N ILE A 629 -42.06 32.40 20.53
CA ILE A 629 -41.87 30.95 20.40
C ILE A 629 -40.58 30.61 21.16
N ILE A 630 -40.65 30.48 22.48
CA ILE A 630 -39.52 30.04 23.30
C ILE A 630 -39.97 28.87 24.19
N SER A 631 -39.15 27.82 24.15
CA SER A 631 -39.42 26.42 24.52
C SER A 631 -39.46 26.12 26.03
N ASN A 632 -39.89 24.88 26.36
CA ASN A 632 -39.91 24.19 27.65
C ASN A 632 -38.76 24.44 28.66
N SER A 633 -37.61 24.96 28.23
CA SER A 633 -36.44 25.27 29.07
C SER A 633 -36.67 26.42 30.07
N GLN A 634 -37.53 27.39 29.78
CA GLN A 634 -37.82 28.51 30.72
C GLN A 634 -38.62 28.06 31.94
N ASN A 635 -39.50 27.06 31.79
CA ASN A 635 -40.27 26.50 32.90
C ASN A 635 -39.36 25.75 33.88
N PHE A 636 -38.33 25.06 33.39
CA PHE A 636 -37.43 24.28 34.25
C PHE A 636 -36.68 25.14 35.28
N PHE A 637 -36.19 26.34 34.93
CA PHE A 637 -35.42 27.16 35.88
C PHE A 637 -36.28 27.86 36.92
N ILE A 638 -37.47 28.32 36.53
CA ILE A 638 -38.43 28.87 37.48
C ILE A 638 -38.95 27.77 38.39
N ASP A 639 -39.25 26.58 37.83
CA ASP A 639 -39.67 25.40 38.59
C ASP A 639 -38.57 24.94 39.56
N PHE A 640 -37.32 24.84 39.12
CA PHE A 640 -36.17 24.55 39.99
C PHE A 640 -36.03 25.61 41.09
N TYR A 641 -36.11 26.90 40.75
CA TYR A 641 -35.95 27.97 41.72
C TYR A 641 -37.08 27.98 42.77
N GLU A 642 -38.34 27.83 42.33
CA GLU A 642 -39.52 27.88 43.20
C GLU A 642 -39.75 26.59 43.98
N ASN A 643 -39.55 25.44 43.37
CA ASN A 643 -39.94 24.14 43.93
C ASN A 643 -38.78 23.36 44.55
N GLN A 644 -37.51 23.73 44.26
CA GLN A 644 -36.35 23.04 44.84
C GLN A 644 -35.43 23.99 45.61
N PHE A 645 -35.00 25.09 45.00
CA PHE A 645 -34.06 26.02 45.60
C PHE A 645 -34.64 26.81 46.78
N LEU A 646 -35.77 27.51 46.59
CA LEU A 646 -36.42 28.30 47.65
C LEU A 646 -36.79 27.46 48.87
N PRO A 647 -37.40 26.26 48.74
CA PRO A 647 -37.66 25.37 49.87
C PRO A 647 -36.38 24.96 50.61
N SER A 648 -35.31 24.65 49.87
CA SER A 648 -34.01 24.30 50.44
C SER A 648 -33.37 25.49 51.19
N LYS A 649 -33.50 26.72 50.67
CA LYS A 649 -33.01 27.95 51.30
C LYS A 649 -33.77 28.31 52.58
N GLN A 650 -35.07 28.02 52.64
CA GLN A 650 -35.94 28.36 53.78
C GLN A 650 -35.84 27.36 54.95
N GLY A 651 -34.99 26.33 54.84
CA GLY A 651 -34.84 25.33 55.91
C GLY A 651 -36.08 24.47 56.10
N ILE A 652 -36.96 24.40 55.10
CA ILE A 652 -38.17 23.59 55.17
C ILE A 652 -37.76 22.13 55.01
N GLU A 653 -37.71 21.43 56.15
CA GLU A 653 -37.38 20.01 56.33
C GLU A 653 -38.41 19.04 55.72
N LEU A 654 -39.27 19.50 54.80
CA LEU A 654 -40.36 18.71 54.25
C LEU A 654 -39.81 17.76 53.16
N ALA A 655 -39.46 16.56 53.63
CA ALA A 655 -39.20 15.33 52.90
C ALA A 655 -37.80 15.16 52.26
N LEU A 656 -36.74 15.08 53.07
CA LEU A 656 -35.39 14.65 52.62
C LEU A 656 -35.30 13.13 52.32
N ASN A 657 -36.28 12.56 51.63
CA ASN A 657 -36.13 11.23 51.01
C ASN A 657 -35.39 11.30 49.66
N ASP A 658 -35.27 12.51 49.07
CA ASP A 658 -34.46 12.74 47.88
C ASP A 658 -33.02 13.14 48.26
N LYS A 659 -32.08 12.29 47.89
CA LYS A 659 -30.66 12.44 48.22
C LYS A 659 -30.02 13.68 47.56
N TYR A 660 -30.44 14.07 46.35
CA TYR A 660 -29.83 15.20 45.64
C TYR A 660 -30.39 16.54 46.12
N LEU A 661 -31.65 16.59 46.58
CA LEU A 661 -32.18 17.76 47.28
C LEU A 661 -31.47 17.99 48.63
N ASN A 662 -31.14 16.92 49.36
CA ASN A 662 -30.30 17.02 50.56
C ASN A 662 -28.90 17.58 50.23
N LEU A 663 -28.31 17.12 49.11
CA LEU A 663 -27.03 17.64 48.64
C LEU A 663 -27.12 19.13 48.31
N LEU A 664 -28.17 19.54 47.60
CA LEU A 664 -28.45 20.94 47.26
C LEU A 664 -28.62 21.80 48.53
N TYR A 665 -29.35 21.33 49.53
CA TYR A 665 -29.52 22.02 50.82
C TYR A 665 -28.18 22.33 51.49
N LEU A 666 -27.26 21.36 51.54
CA LEU A 666 -25.94 21.56 52.15
C LEU A 666 -25.09 22.57 51.36
N LEU A 667 -25.16 22.54 50.03
CA LEU A 667 -24.44 23.49 49.17
C LEU A 667 -24.94 24.92 49.35
N ILE A 668 -26.27 25.11 49.44
CA ILE A 668 -26.91 26.42 49.67
C ILE A 668 -26.53 26.99 51.04
N ASN A 669 -26.52 26.15 52.08
CA ASN A 669 -26.14 26.55 53.43
C ASN A 669 -24.61 26.57 53.66
N ASN A 670 -23.82 26.36 52.61
CA ASN A 670 -22.36 26.40 52.61
C ASN A 670 -21.70 25.37 53.56
N ASP A 671 -22.35 24.23 53.82
CA ASP A 671 -21.79 23.11 54.59
C ASP A 671 -21.03 22.14 53.67
N ILE A 672 -19.93 22.64 53.11
CA ILE A 672 -19.18 21.96 52.04
C ILE A 672 -18.43 20.71 52.55
N ASN A 673 -18.00 20.70 53.81
CA ASN A 673 -17.33 19.55 54.41
C ASN A 673 -18.28 18.35 54.52
N ARG A 674 -19.50 18.58 55.04
CA ARG A 674 -20.52 17.53 55.13
C ARG A 674 -20.98 17.04 53.75
N CYS A 675 -21.03 17.92 52.77
CA CYS A 675 -21.26 17.56 51.37
C CYS A 675 -20.16 16.63 50.82
N ASN A 676 -18.88 16.96 51.08
CA ASN A 676 -17.75 16.13 50.69
C ASN A 676 -17.79 14.73 51.33
N ASP A 677 -18.13 14.67 52.62
CA ASP A 677 -18.27 13.42 53.37
C ASP A 677 -19.41 12.56 52.80
N LEU A 678 -20.58 13.15 52.53
CA LEU A 678 -21.71 12.42 51.93
C LEU A 678 -21.38 11.84 50.55
N ILE A 679 -20.74 12.62 49.68
CA ILE A 679 -20.37 12.14 48.34
C ILE A 679 -19.29 11.05 48.46
N SER A 680 -18.32 11.22 49.37
CA SER A 680 -17.20 10.27 49.56
C SER A 680 -17.61 8.95 50.23
N ASP A 681 -18.52 9.00 51.21
CA ASP A 681 -18.90 7.86 52.04
C ASP A 681 -20.05 7.04 51.41
N HIS A 682 -20.82 7.66 50.52
CA HIS A 682 -21.95 7.05 49.82
C HIS A 682 -21.86 7.21 48.30
N GLU A 683 -20.68 7.02 47.72
CA GLU A 683 -20.40 7.23 46.29
C GLU A 683 -21.41 6.54 45.36
N ASN A 684 -21.72 5.26 45.58
CA ASN A 684 -22.70 4.51 44.76
C ASN A 684 -24.13 5.07 44.88
N GLY A 685 -24.40 5.84 45.94
CA GLY A 685 -25.66 6.55 46.13
C GLY A 685 -25.75 7.81 45.27
N TYR A 686 -24.66 8.56 45.11
CA TYR A 686 -24.69 9.88 44.46
C TYR A 686 -24.14 9.87 43.03
N ILE A 687 -23.32 8.88 42.67
CA ILE A 687 -22.60 8.80 41.41
C ILE A 687 -23.20 7.64 40.59
N SER A 688 -23.87 7.97 39.47
CA SER A 688 -24.49 6.98 38.58
C SER A 688 -24.51 7.45 37.13
N ASP A 689 -24.34 6.51 36.20
CA ASP A 689 -24.50 6.70 34.75
C ASP A 689 -25.98 6.92 34.36
N LYS A 690 -26.92 6.55 35.23
CA LYS A 690 -28.37 6.76 35.04
C LYS A 690 -28.89 7.99 35.78
N ILE A 691 -28.00 8.85 36.27
CA ILE A 691 -28.37 10.10 36.95
C ILE A 691 -29.30 10.94 36.06
N ALA A 692 -30.34 11.54 36.65
CA ALA A 692 -31.22 12.45 35.94
C ALA A 692 -30.45 13.74 35.56
N GLU A 693 -30.92 14.46 34.54
CA GLU A 693 -30.25 15.67 34.03
C GLU A 693 -30.02 16.70 35.16
N LEU A 694 -31.08 17.02 35.91
CA LEU A 694 -31.01 17.98 37.01
C LEU A 694 -30.12 17.52 38.18
N ASP A 695 -30.23 16.25 38.58
CA ASP A 695 -29.40 15.68 39.63
C ASP A 695 -27.91 15.73 39.27
N GLY A 696 -27.59 15.52 37.98
CA GLY A 696 -26.24 15.65 37.47
C GLY A 696 -25.73 17.10 37.49
N MET A 697 -26.59 18.08 37.20
CA MET A 697 -26.25 19.50 37.35
C MET A 697 -25.98 19.86 38.83
N ILE A 698 -26.77 19.34 39.78
CA ILE A 698 -26.54 19.50 41.23
C ILE A 698 -25.21 18.86 41.64
N LEU A 699 -24.88 17.69 41.10
CA LEU A 699 -23.59 17.05 41.36
C LEU A 699 -22.41 17.86 40.80
N ILE A 700 -22.53 18.45 39.61
CA ILE A 700 -21.51 19.37 39.05
C ILE A 700 -21.36 20.62 39.93
N TYR A 701 -22.47 21.18 40.44
CA TYR A 701 -22.40 22.28 41.40
C TYR A 701 -21.65 21.88 42.68
N ALA A 702 -21.87 20.67 43.18
CA ALA A 702 -21.11 20.14 44.30
C ALA A 702 -19.61 20.06 43.97
N VAL A 703 -19.24 19.53 42.79
CA VAL A 703 -17.86 19.49 42.31
C VAL A 703 -17.24 20.89 42.29
N ASN A 704 -17.95 21.89 41.75
CA ASN A 704 -17.46 23.27 41.69
C ASN A 704 -17.11 23.81 43.08
N ARG A 705 -17.98 23.57 44.08
CA ARG A 705 -17.76 24.03 45.47
C ARG A 705 -16.63 23.27 46.17
N LEU A 706 -16.50 21.97 45.91
CA LEU A 706 -15.40 21.16 46.45
C LEU A 706 -14.04 21.53 45.83
N VAL A 707 -14.03 21.87 44.53
CA VAL A 707 -12.87 22.36 43.79
C VAL A 707 -12.45 23.75 44.31
N SER A 708 -13.40 24.67 44.49
CA SER A 708 -13.10 26.03 44.98
C SER A 708 -12.53 26.04 46.40
N MET A 709 -12.90 25.05 47.24
CA MET A 709 -12.33 24.86 48.58
C MET A 709 -11.11 23.92 48.62
N ALA A 710 -10.73 23.37 47.46
CA ALA A 710 -9.65 22.41 47.30
C ALA A 710 -9.75 21.11 48.15
N VAL A 711 -10.98 20.66 48.45
CA VAL A 711 -11.26 19.49 49.30
C VAL A 711 -11.63 18.21 48.53
N LEU A 712 -11.85 18.29 47.21
CA LEU A 712 -12.25 17.15 46.38
C LEU A 712 -11.16 16.06 46.32
N LYS A 713 -11.45 14.86 46.83
CA LYS A 713 -10.53 13.70 46.76
C LYS A 713 -10.37 13.22 45.31
N VAL A 714 -9.14 12.84 44.92
CA VAL A 714 -8.85 12.36 43.55
C VAL A 714 -9.67 11.13 43.20
N GLU A 715 -9.83 10.20 44.14
CA GLU A 715 -10.57 8.96 43.91
C GLU A 715 -12.06 9.19 43.67
N THR A 716 -12.65 10.13 44.41
CA THR A 716 -14.02 10.59 44.20
C THR A 716 -14.15 11.32 42.87
N ALA A 717 -13.20 12.19 42.52
CA ALA A 717 -13.17 12.87 41.21
C ALA A 717 -13.12 11.88 40.04
N ILE A 718 -12.30 10.83 40.14
CA ILE A 718 -12.22 9.74 39.17
C ILE A 718 -13.57 9.07 38.97
N LYS A 719 -14.27 8.72 40.05
CA LYS A 719 -15.59 8.06 39.99
C LYS A 719 -16.66 8.96 39.38
N ILE A 720 -16.69 10.24 39.78
CA ILE A 720 -17.60 11.24 39.23
C ILE A 720 -17.39 11.36 37.71
N VAL A 721 -16.15 11.61 37.26
CA VAL A 721 -15.82 11.71 35.83
C VAL A 721 -16.17 10.42 35.09
N ASP A 722 -15.75 9.27 35.62
CA ASP A 722 -15.97 7.97 34.99
C ASP A 722 -17.46 7.68 34.75
N SER A 723 -18.31 7.94 35.76
CA SER A 723 -19.74 7.66 35.70
C SER A 723 -20.53 8.69 34.89
N MET A 724 -20.17 9.97 34.99
CA MET A 724 -20.91 11.05 34.31
C MET A 724 -20.63 11.08 32.80
N LEU A 725 -19.42 10.71 32.37
CA LEU A 725 -19.12 10.60 30.94
C LEU A 725 -19.97 9.53 30.23
N THR A 726 -20.36 8.47 30.95
CA THR A 726 -21.23 7.40 30.44
C THR A 726 -22.72 7.71 30.50
N SER A 727 -23.13 8.79 31.15
CA SER A 727 -24.56 9.11 31.26
C SER A 727 -25.14 9.58 29.92
N ASN A 728 -26.28 9.00 29.53
CA ASN A 728 -27.06 9.41 28.36
C ASN A 728 -27.94 10.63 28.63
N ASN A 729 -28.12 11.01 29.91
CA ASN A 729 -28.97 12.11 30.33
C ASN A 729 -28.21 13.44 30.48
N LEU A 730 -26.87 13.42 30.44
CA LEU A 730 -26.04 14.62 30.54
C LEU A 730 -25.62 15.13 29.17
N SER A 731 -25.67 16.45 29.00
CA SER A 731 -25.22 17.12 27.78
C SER A 731 -23.72 16.97 27.59
N ASP A 732 -23.26 17.05 26.34
CA ASP A 732 -21.82 17.08 26.05
C ASP A 732 -21.15 18.29 26.71
N THR A 733 -21.85 19.42 26.84
CA THR A 733 -21.34 20.62 27.51
C THR A 733 -21.02 20.35 28.98
N SER A 734 -21.93 19.71 29.72
CA SER A 734 -21.70 19.30 31.12
C SER A 734 -20.48 18.40 31.24
N LYS A 735 -20.32 17.44 30.31
CA LYS A 735 -19.20 16.50 30.28
C LYS A 735 -17.86 17.19 30.03
N LYS A 736 -17.80 18.09 29.03
CA LYS A 736 -16.60 18.88 28.72
C LYS A 736 -16.20 19.79 29.88
N TYR A 737 -17.17 20.51 30.44
CA TYR A 737 -16.95 21.39 31.59
C TYR A 737 -16.39 20.61 32.78
N LEU A 738 -17.05 19.53 33.18
CA LEU A 738 -16.63 18.69 34.31
C LEU A 738 -15.18 18.19 34.15
N VAL A 739 -14.83 17.64 32.98
CA VAL A 739 -13.48 17.14 32.70
C VAL A 739 -12.45 18.27 32.76
N SER A 740 -12.74 19.40 32.13
CA SER A 740 -11.87 20.58 32.15
C SER A 740 -11.62 21.05 33.59
N THR A 741 -12.68 21.23 34.37
CA THR A 741 -12.63 21.66 35.78
C THR A 741 -11.80 20.71 36.64
N VAL A 742 -12.01 19.38 36.52
CA VAL A 742 -11.27 18.39 37.30
C VAL A 742 -9.79 18.34 36.90
N ILE A 743 -9.45 18.41 35.62
CA ILE A 743 -8.05 18.43 35.15
C ILE A 743 -7.35 19.69 35.66
N HIS A 744 -7.95 20.86 35.50
CA HIS A 744 -7.39 22.11 35.98
C HIS A 744 -7.23 22.13 37.50
N TYR A 745 -8.18 21.57 38.24
CA TYR A 745 -8.09 21.37 39.69
C TYR A 745 -6.91 20.48 40.08
N CYS A 746 -6.75 19.32 39.44
CA CYS A 746 -5.66 18.39 39.75
C CYS A 746 -4.29 19.02 39.45
N LEU A 747 -4.21 19.83 38.39
CA LEU A 747 -3.01 20.58 38.04
C LEU A 747 -2.68 21.68 39.06
N SER A 748 -3.66 22.53 39.40
CA SER A 748 -3.46 23.66 40.31
C SER A 748 -3.13 23.21 41.74
N THR A 749 -3.66 22.05 42.16
CA THR A 749 -3.42 21.47 43.48
C THR A 749 -2.32 20.40 43.53
N LYS A 750 -1.64 20.14 42.40
CA LYS A 750 -0.57 19.13 42.26
C LYS A 750 -0.99 17.70 42.63
N ARG A 751 -2.25 17.35 42.41
CA ARG A 751 -2.82 16.02 42.64
C ARG A 751 -2.67 15.14 41.41
N TYR A 752 -1.44 14.67 41.17
CA TYR A 752 -1.09 13.97 39.93
C TYR A 752 -1.57 12.52 39.86
N GLU A 753 -2.11 11.98 40.95
CA GLU A 753 -2.68 10.62 41.00
C GLU A 753 -3.81 10.43 39.99
N PHE A 754 -4.51 11.51 39.60
CA PHE A 754 -5.52 11.48 38.55
C PHE A 754 -4.96 11.03 37.19
N PHE A 755 -3.67 11.23 36.93
CA PHE A 755 -3.03 10.86 35.66
C PHE A 755 -2.34 9.48 35.71
N THR A 756 -2.51 8.73 36.81
CA THR A 756 -1.90 7.40 36.96
C THR A 756 -2.77 6.30 36.34
N LEU A 757 -2.14 5.38 35.61
CA LEU A 757 -2.75 4.19 35.02
C LEU A 757 -2.98 3.16 36.11
N ARG A 758 -4.26 2.80 36.32
CA ARG A 758 -4.65 1.72 37.23
C ARG A 758 -4.48 0.36 36.55
N ALA A 759 -4.23 -0.70 37.32
CA ALA A 759 -4.04 -2.08 36.84
C ALA A 759 -5.34 -2.77 36.33
N SER A 760 -6.42 -2.02 36.13
CA SER A 760 -7.72 -2.51 35.67
C SER A 760 -7.85 -2.42 34.14
N TYR A 761 -8.65 -3.33 33.55
CA TYR A 761 -8.95 -3.35 32.10
C TYR A 761 -9.55 -2.03 31.58
N TYR A 762 -10.14 -1.25 32.48
CA TYR A 762 -10.77 0.03 32.20
C TYR A 762 -10.28 1.08 33.19
N ASN A 763 -10.00 2.30 32.74
CA ASN A 763 -9.73 3.43 33.62
C ASN A 763 -10.42 4.70 33.10
N HIS A 764 -10.61 5.67 34.00
CA HIS A 764 -11.20 6.97 33.68
C HIS A 764 -10.41 7.72 32.59
N ILE A 765 -9.10 7.46 32.49
CA ILE A 765 -8.22 8.04 31.47
C ILE A 765 -8.71 7.70 30.05
N GLN A 766 -9.15 6.45 29.80
CA GLN A 766 -9.72 6.06 28.50
C GLN A 766 -11.03 6.80 28.17
N LYS A 767 -11.91 7.04 29.15
CA LYS A 767 -13.15 7.82 28.94
C LYS A 767 -12.87 9.29 28.66
N VAL A 768 -11.93 9.87 29.40
CA VAL A 768 -11.48 11.24 29.19
C VAL A 768 -10.88 11.38 27.80
N ALA A 769 -10.04 10.43 27.36
CA ALA A 769 -9.51 10.38 26.00
C ALA A 769 -10.61 10.22 24.93
N TYR A 770 -11.63 9.40 25.18
CA TYR A 770 -12.79 9.26 24.29
C TYR A 770 -13.53 10.59 24.13
N LEU A 771 -13.77 11.32 25.22
CA LEU A 771 -14.40 12.64 25.16
C LEU A 771 -13.58 13.62 24.30
N PHE A 772 -12.25 13.68 24.49
CA PHE A 772 -11.39 14.51 23.66
C PHE A 772 -11.47 14.11 22.19
N SER A 773 -11.48 12.80 21.87
CA SER A 773 -11.60 12.31 20.49
C SER A 773 -12.94 12.66 19.84
N LYS A 774 -14.03 12.69 20.62
CA LYS A 774 -15.37 13.08 20.16
C LYS A 774 -15.43 14.56 19.75
N HIS A 775 -14.55 15.39 20.29
CA HIS A 775 -14.50 16.84 20.08
C HIS A 775 -13.12 17.28 19.56
N ILE A 776 -12.45 16.45 18.75
CA ILE A 776 -11.09 16.70 18.28
C ILE A 776 -10.99 17.90 17.32
N ASP A 777 -12.12 18.37 16.81
CA ASP A 777 -12.30 19.59 16.02
C ASP A 777 -12.32 20.87 16.86
N GLU A 778 -12.42 20.76 18.19
CA GLU A 778 -12.44 21.87 19.13
C GLU A 778 -11.01 22.20 19.64
N PRO A 779 -10.51 23.44 19.51
CA PRO A 779 -9.17 23.82 19.97
C PRO A 779 -8.90 23.55 21.47
N GLY A 780 -9.94 23.65 22.30
CA GLY A 780 -9.85 23.36 23.73
C GLY A 780 -9.52 21.89 24.02
N ALA A 781 -10.14 20.97 23.27
CA ALA A 781 -9.92 19.54 23.40
C ALA A 781 -8.49 19.15 22.99
N ILE A 782 -8.00 19.67 21.85
CA ILE A 782 -6.63 19.42 21.37
C ILE A 782 -5.60 19.83 22.44
N ARG A 783 -5.69 21.08 22.93
CA ARG A 783 -4.77 21.63 23.93
C ARG A 783 -4.74 20.80 25.22
N LEU A 784 -5.92 20.50 25.77
CA LEU A 784 -6.02 19.71 27.00
C LEU A 784 -5.57 18.26 26.80
N TYR A 785 -5.79 17.67 25.63
CA TYR A 785 -5.34 16.31 25.31
C TYR A 785 -3.82 16.17 25.25
N GLU A 786 -3.12 17.16 24.69
CA GLU A 786 -1.64 17.20 24.68
C GLU A 786 -1.07 17.25 26.11
N ASP A 787 -1.61 18.15 26.94
CA ASP A 787 -1.24 18.24 28.36
C ASP A 787 -1.55 16.95 29.12
N PHE A 788 -2.71 16.35 28.87
CA PHE A 788 -3.15 15.10 29.47
C PHE A 788 -2.19 13.94 29.14
N ASN A 789 -1.82 13.75 27.88
CA ASN A 789 -0.89 12.70 27.45
C ASN A 789 0.52 12.88 28.03
N ARG A 790 1.01 14.12 28.05
CA ARG A 790 2.31 14.46 28.65
C ARG A 790 2.37 14.08 30.12
N LEU A 791 1.30 14.34 30.88
CA LEU A 791 1.22 14.01 32.31
C LEU A 791 1.12 12.50 32.54
N ILE A 792 0.37 11.77 31.71
CA ILE A 792 0.29 10.30 31.79
C ILE A 792 1.68 9.69 31.57
N ASN A 793 2.40 10.07 30.51
CA ASN A 793 3.74 9.54 30.27
C ASN A 793 4.73 9.88 31.39
N LYS A 794 4.60 11.07 31.99
CA LYS A 794 5.50 11.51 33.07
C LYS A 794 5.31 10.71 34.37
N TYR A 795 4.08 10.36 34.72
CA TYR A 795 3.75 9.77 36.02
C TYR A 795 3.48 8.26 35.98
N ASN A 796 3.73 7.60 34.86
CA ASN A 796 3.55 6.16 34.69
C ASN A 796 4.81 5.50 34.12
N ASN A 797 5.05 4.25 34.48
CA ASN A 797 6.08 3.43 33.83
C ASN A 797 5.48 2.74 32.61
N THR A 798 5.68 3.32 31.43
CA THR A 798 5.21 2.80 30.14
C THR A 798 6.27 1.95 29.40
N ALA A 799 7.39 1.62 30.05
CA ALA A 799 8.48 0.87 29.42
C ALA A 799 8.06 -0.59 29.09
N ILE A 800 8.34 -1.02 27.86
CA ILE A 800 8.02 -2.38 27.38
C ILE A 800 9.24 -3.29 27.62
N THR A 801 9.05 -4.41 28.32
CA THR A 801 10.09 -5.40 28.65
C THR A 801 10.37 -6.35 27.47
N LYS A 802 11.04 -5.87 26.43
CA LYS A 802 11.58 -6.70 25.34
C LYS A 802 13.06 -6.38 25.15
N LYS A 803 13.90 -7.40 24.93
CA LYS A 803 15.29 -7.19 24.50
C LYS A 803 15.25 -6.44 23.16
N PRO A 804 15.85 -5.24 23.06
CA PRO A 804 15.75 -4.44 21.85
C PRO A 804 16.51 -5.12 20.71
N ARG A 805 15.95 -5.07 19.51
CA ARG A 805 16.59 -5.49 18.27
C ARG A 805 17.39 -4.33 17.71
N VAL A 806 18.64 -4.59 17.36
CA VAL A 806 19.58 -3.57 16.91
C VAL A 806 20.00 -3.87 15.47
N ALA A 807 19.92 -2.87 14.60
CA ALA A 807 20.50 -2.93 13.26
C ALA A 807 21.74 -2.04 13.18
N VAL A 808 22.76 -2.51 12.49
CA VAL A 808 24.01 -1.80 12.22
C VAL A 808 24.10 -1.56 10.71
N CYS A 809 23.88 -0.31 10.31
CA CYS A 809 23.98 0.15 8.93
C CYS A 809 25.38 0.71 8.65
N ILE A 810 26.15 0.02 7.81
CA ILE A 810 27.48 0.44 7.38
C ILE A 810 27.38 0.92 5.93
N SER A 811 27.79 2.16 5.67
CA SER A 811 27.69 2.73 4.32
C SER A 811 28.97 3.48 3.92
N GLY A 812 29.41 3.31 2.67
CA GLY A 812 30.47 4.11 2.06
C GLY A 812 31.60 3.31 1.41
N MET A 813 32.65 4.03 0.99
CA MET A 813 33.84 3.46 0.35
C MET A 813 34.74 2.79 1.38
N ILE A 814 35.06 1.51 1.22
CA ILE A 814 35.99 0.81 2.12
C ILE A 814 37.41 1.37 1.92
N ARG A 815 38.13 1.60 3.03
CA ARG A 815 39.48 2.16 3.03
C ARG A 815 40.43 1.32 3.90
N GLY A 816 41.65 1.15 3.42
CA GLY A 816 42.68 0.36 4.10
C GLY A 816 42.42 -1.15 4.01
N ASN A 817 42.86 -1.90 5.02
CA ASN A 817 42.79 -3.36 5.09
C ASN A 817 41.54 -3.87 5.85
N ALA A 818 40.44 -3.10 5.82
CA ALA A 818 39.19 -3.39 6.53
C ALA A 818 39.31 -3.52 8.08
N HIS A 819 40.39 -3.00 8.68
CA HIS A 819 40.57 -2.97 10.15
C HIS A 819 39.37 -2.37 10.89
N SER A 820 38.82 -1.27 10.39
CA SER A 820 37.64 -0.63 10.97
C SER A 820 36.42 -1.55 10.99
N LEU A 821 36.16 -2.29 9.91
CA LEU A 821 35.05 -3.25 9.85
C LEU A 821 35.17 -4.34 10.92
N LYS A 822 36.39 -4.84 11.19
CA LYS A 822 36.66 -5.78 12.29
C LYS A 822 36.38 -5.18 13.67
N SER A 823 36.75 -3.91 13.86
CA SER A 823 36.47 -3.19 15.12
C SER A 823 34.96 -3.00 15.34
N ILE A 824 34.20 -2.71 14.28
CA ILE A 824 32.74 -2.57 14.33
C ILE A 824 32.12 -3.91 14.73
N TYR A 825 32.58 -5.00 14.13
CA TYR A 825 32.07 -6.33 14.46
C TYR A 825 32.29 -6.67 15.94
N THR A 826 33.53 -6.52 16.41
CA THR A 826 33.93 -6.92 17.78
C THR A 826 33.30 -6.02 18.86
N ASN A 827 33.27 -4.70 18.63
CA ASN A 827 32.88 -3.73 19.64
C ASN A 827 31.40 -3.32 19.59
N ILE A 828 30.67 -3.65 18.51
CA ILE A 828 29.25 -3.31 18.37
C ILE A 828 28.42 -4.56 18.05
N VAL A 829 28.71 -5.24 16.94
CA VAL A 829 27.84 -6.30 16.41
C VAL A 829 27.73 -7.46 17.41
N GLU A 830 28.86 -7.95 17.91
CA GLU A 830 28.88 -9.02 18.92
C GLU A 830 28.30 -8.58 20.28
N GLN A 831 28.51 -7.31 20.66
CA GLN A 831 28.10 -6.81 21.97
C GLN A 831 26.59 -6.56 22.06
N LEU A 832 25.99 -6.14 20.95
CA LEU A 832 24.57 -5.79 20.88
C LEU A 832 23.70 -6.89 20.27
N ASP A 833 24.31 -7.98 19.77
CA ASP A 833 23.60 -9.05 19.05
C ASP A 833 22.81 -8.45 17.87
N ALA A 834 23.53 -7.71 17.03
CA ALA A 834 22.95 -6.86 15.99
C ALA A 834 23.00 -7.49 14.59
N ASP A 835 21.98 -7.21 13.80
CA ASP A 835 21.99 -7.48 12.36
C ASP A 835 22.78 -6.40 11.62
N VAL A 836 23.47 -6.77 10.54
CA VAL A 836 24.37 -5.86 9.82
C VAL A 836 23.91 -5.68 8.38
N PHE A 837 23.76 -4.43 7.97
CA PHE A 837 23.33 -4.01 6.63
C PHE A 837 24.39 -3.14 6.00
N ILE A 838 24.85 -3.50 4.81
CA ILE A 838 25.99 -2.86 4.17
C ILE A 838 25.60 -2.26 2.82
N HIS A 839 25.91 -0.98 2.62
CA HIS A 839 26.00 -0.38 1.29
C HIS A 839 27.45 0.00 1.01
N THR A 840 27.98 -0.43 -0.13
CA THR A 840 29.32 -0.02 -0.56
C THR A 840 29.44 0.00 -2.08
N TRP A 841 30.58 0.48 -2.57
CA TRP A 841 30.85 0.64 -3.98
C TRP A 841 31.65 -0.56 -4.51
N ASP A 842 31.58 -0.79 -5.81
CA ASP A 842 32.33 -1.83 -6.54
C ASP A 842 33.85 -1.62 -6.59
N VAL A 843 34.33 -0.59 -5.92
CA VAL A 843 35.74 -0.26 -5.72
C VAL A 843 35.99 -0.09 -4.23
N TYR A 844 37.16 -0.49 -3.75
CA TYR A 844 37.67 -0.08 -2.44
C TYR A 844 39.10 0.45 -2.57
N HIS A 845 39.51 1.29 -1.62
CA HIS A 845 40.84 1.90 -1.63
C HIS A 845 41.74 1.23 -0.60
N SER A 846 42.70 0.42 -1.02
CA SER A 846 43.71 -0.14 -0.10
C SER A 846 44.64 0.96 0.41
N TRP A 847 44.95 1.94 -0.44
CA TRP A 847 45.57 3.22 -0.07
C TRP A 847 44.63 4.36 -0.48
N PRO A 848 44.16 5.20 0.46
CA PRO A 848 43.06 6.12 0.19
C PRO A 848 43.52 7.47 -0.41
N GLY A 849 44.83 7.72 -0.49
CA GLY A 849 45.39 9.03 -0.84
C GLY A 849 45.10 10.10 0.22
N ILE A 850 45.31 11.38 -0.10
CA ILE A 850 45.32 12.48 0.89
C ILE A 850 44.04 12.66 1.70
N CYS A 851 42.89 12.13 1.24
CA CYS A 851 41.58 12.22 1.91
C CYS A 851 41.18 13.67 2.27
N GLY A 852 40.13 14.21 1.64
CA GLY A 852 39.76 15.64 1.72
C GLY A 852 39.79 16.28 3.12
N GLY A 853 40.31 17.50 3.25
CA GLY A 853 40.53 18.25 4.50
C GLY A 853 41.58 19.35 4.31
N PRO A 854 41.94 20.13 5.35
CA PRO A 854 43.03 21.10 5.24
C PRO A 854 44.34 20.42 4.85
N LYS A 855 45.11 21.05 3.96
CA LYS A 855 46.36 20.50 3.41
C LYS A 855 47.45 20.27 4.45
N THR A 856 47.29 20.74 5.68
CA THR A 856 48.18 20.47 6.83
C THR A 856 47.85 19.16 7.58
N THR A 857 46.74 18.50 7.24
CA THR A 857 46.25 17.29 7.93
C THR A 857 46.61 15.97 7.23
N TRP A 858 47.29 16.02 6.09
CA TRP A 858 47.70 14.84 5.31
C TRP A 858 48.57 13.87 6.13
N SER A 859 49.58 14.41 6.83
CA SER A 859 50.52 13.62 7.61
C SER A 859 49.88 12.87 8.78
N PRO A 860 49.10 13.50 9.68
CA PRO A 860 48.49 12.78 10.80
C PRO A 860 47.39 11.80 10.36
N ARG A 861 46.81 11.99 9.16
CA ARG A 861 45.79 11.10 8.59
C ARG A 861 46.37 9.86 7.92
N LEU A 862 47.53 9.98 7.28
CA LEU A 862 48.15 8.88 6.53
C LEU A 862 49.30 8.20 7.27
N PHE A 863 50.02 8.94 8.12
CA PHE A 863 51.26 8.47 8.76
C PHE A 863 51.26 8.68 10.29
N GLY A 864 50.14 9.12 10.85
CA GLY A 864 49.95 9.28 12.29
C GLY A 864 50.70 10.45 12.93
N LYS A 865 50.53 10.58 14.25
CA LYS A 865 51.05 11.73 15.02
C LYS A 865 52.58 11.80 15.06
N LYS A 866 53.28 10.65 14.99
CA LYS A 866 54.75 10.58 15.03
C LYS A 866 55.38 11.35 13.88
N VAL A 867 54.89 11.15 12.65
CA VAL A 867 55.36 11.92 11.48
C VAL A 867 54.94 13.38 11.60
N ARG A 868 53.70 13.66 11.99
CA ARG A 868 53.18 15.04 12.12
C ARG A 868 53.98 15.90 13.10
N SER A 869 54.51 15.32 14.18
CA SER A 869 55.32 16.04 15.17
C SER A 869 56.75 16.32 14.71
N ASN A 870 57.22 15.66 13.65
CA ASN A 870 58.60 15.76 13.16
C ASN A 870 58.71 16.31 11.74
N ILE A 871 57.59 16.74 11.15
CA ILE A 871 57.60 17.38 9.83
C ILE A 871 58.10 18.83 9.95
N PRO A 872 59.07 19.27 9.12
CA PRO A 872 59.52 20.66 9.10
C PRO A 872 58.37 21.60 8.76
N GLU A 873 58.30 22.76 9.42
CA GLU A 873 57.22 23.72 9.27
C GLU A 873 57.02 24.16 7.80
N GLN A 874 58.12 24.23 7.05
CA GLN A 874 58.12 24.64 5.64
C GLN A 874 57.39 23.64 4.73
N ILE A 875 57.34 22.35 5.07
CA ILE A 875 56.65 21.29 4.30
C ILE A 875 55.45 20.70 5.05
N LEU A 876 54.99 21.35 6.12
CA LEU A 876 53.81 20.92 6.88
C LEU A 876 52.55 20.94 6.01
N ASP A 877 52.40 21.98 5.17
CA ASP A 877 51.37 22.04 4.14
C ASP A 877 51.72 21.09 2.98
N PHE A 878 50.76 20.28 2.55
CA PHE A 878 51.01 19.30 1.51
C PHE A 878 51.42 19.92 0.17
N ASN A 879 50.95 21.12 -0.18
CA ASN A 879 51.38 21.76 -1.44
C ASN A 879 52.87 22.16 -1.37
N ASN A 880 53.35 22.56 -0.18
CA ASN A 880 54.77 22.82 0.03
C ASN A 880 55.59 21.52 0.07
N PHE A 881 55.05 20.45 0.65
CA PHE A 881 55.64 19.12 0.52
C PHE A 881 55.77 18.73 -0.96
N LYS A 882 54.70 18.91 -1.75
CA LYS A 882 54.65 18.61 -3.18
C LYS A 882 55.62 19.43 -4.02
N SER A 883 55.88 20.69 -3.65
CA SER A 883 56.87 21.51 -4.36
C SER A 883 58.30 21.03 -4.13
N LYS A 884 58.58 20.40 -2.97
CA LYS A 884 59.90 19.85 -2.61
C LYS A 884 60.08 18.37 -2.98
N PHE A 885 59.02 17.57 -2.94
CA PHE A 885 59.02 16.13 -3.21
C PHE A 885 57.90 15.76 -4.21
N PRO A 886 57.95 16.25 -5.46
CA PRO A 886 56.84 16.11 -6.41
C PRO A 886 56.50 14.67 -6.80
N LYS A 887 57.50 13.78 -6.96
CA LYS A 887 57.26 12.37 -7.30
C LYS A 887 56.65 11.62 -6.12
N SER A 888 57.18 11.82 -4.91
CA SER A 888 56.65 11.24 -3.67
C SER A 888 55.24 11.74 -3.40
N ALA A 889 54.98 13.04 -3.63
CA ALA A 889 53.67 13.63 -3.49
C ALA A 889 52.65 13.04 -4.48
N ALA A 890 53.04 12.75 -5.72
CA ALA A 890 52.16 12.10 -6.69
C ALA A 890 51.73 10.71 -6.22
N ILE A 891 52.63 9.94 -5.60
CA ILE A 891 52.32 8.62 -5.01
C ILE A 891 51.37 8.77 -3.81
N ILE A 892 51.61 9.77 -2.95
CA ILE A 892 50.75 10.02 -1.77
C ILE A 892 49.35 10.50 -2.17
N GLU A 893 49.23 11.28 -3.26
CA GLU A 893 47.94 11.80 -3.74
C GLU A 893 47.09 10.74 -4.46
N ALA A 894 47.71 9.79 -5.16
CA ALA A 894 47.00 8.79 -5.95
C ALA A 894 46.44 7.67 -5.06
N PRO A 895 45.12 7.44 -5.02
CA PRO A 895 44.56 6.27 -4.35
C PRO A 895 44.96 4.98 -5.08
N VAL A 896 45.13 3.89 -4.32
CA VAL A 896 45.27 2.55 -4.88
C VAL A 896 43.91 1.87 -4.79
N GLU A 897 43.30 1.69 -5.94
CA GLU A 897 41.96 1.16 -6.11
C GLU A 897 42.00 -0.34 -6.41
N HIS A 898 41.05 -1.07 -5.83
CA HIS A 898 40.82 -2.48 -6.10
C HIS A 898 39.33 -2.70 -6.34
N PHE A 899 39.01 -3.61 -7.26
CA PHE A 899 37.63 -4.04 -7.45
C PHE A 899 37.13 -4.75 -6.19
N LEU A 900 35.93 -4.42 -5.76
CA LEU A 900 35.26 -5.05 -4.63
C LEU A 900 34.13 -5.92 -5.15
N ASP A 901 34.26 -7.22 -4.95
CA ASP A 901 33.21 -8.19 -5.19
C ASP A 901 32.65 -8.76 -3.88
N GLN A 902 31.62 -9.59 -4.00
CA GLN A 902 30.98 -10.21 -2.84
C GLN A 902 31.96 -11.08 -2.05
N THR A 903 32.86 -11.79 -2.74
CA THR A 903 33.88 -12.66 -2.13
C THR A 903 34.82 -11.86 -1.24
N THR A 904 35.29 -10.73 -1.74
CA THR A 904 36.20 -9.83 -1.02
C THR A 904 35.50 -9.20 0.18
N LEU A 905 34.26 -8.74 0.02
CA LEU A 905 33.48 -8.19 1.14
C LEU A 905 33.24 -9.25 2.24
N ASN A 906 32.93 -10.49 1.86
CA ASN A 906 32.75 -11.61 2.80
C ASN A 906 34.02 -11.92 3.61
N SER A 907 35.21 -11.62 3.06
CA SER A 907 36.47 -11.77 3.77
C SER A 907 36.70 -10.69 4.85
N PHE A 908 36.00 -9.56 4.75
CA PHE A 908 36.16 -8.42 5.65
C PHE A 908 35.21 -8.45 6.84
N ILE A 909 33.94 -8.80 6.62
CA ILE A 909 32.91 -8.76 7.66
C ILE A 909 31.74 -9.69 7.32
N ARG A 910 31.09 -10.23 8.36
CA ARG A 910 29.82 -10.95 8.23
C ARG A 910 28.67 -9.97 8.28
N TYR A 911 27.65 -10.18 7.45
CA TYR A 911 26.50 -9.30 7.38
C TYR A 911 25.20 -10.05 7.09
N THR A 912 24.07 -9.40 7.38
CA THR A 912 22.71 -9.88 7.13
C THR A 912 22.29 -9.59 5.69
N SER A 913 22.60 -8.39 5.20
CA SER A 913 22.45 -8.01 3.79
C SER A 913 23.55 -7.03 3.36
N ALA A 914 23.96 -7.11 2.10
CA ALA A 914 24.91 -6.18 1.51
C ALA A 914 24.52 -5.84 0.06
N VAL A 915 24.74 -4.59 -0.32
CA VAL A 915 24.59 -4.07 -1.67
C VAL A 915 25.92 -3.46 -2.10
N ILE A 916 26.47 -4.00 -3.19
CA ILE A 916 27.67 -3.49 -3.86
C ILE A 916 27.22 -2.88 -5.20
N GLU A 917 27.42 -1.58 -5.37
CA GLU A 917 26.96 -0.86 -6.57
C GLU A 917 28.12 -0.24 -7.34
N ASN A 918 27.96 -0.16 -8.67
CA ASN A 918 28.91 0.54 -9.51
C ASN A 918 28.81 2.06 -9.28
N GLN A 919 29.93 2.66 -8.87
CA GLN A 919 29.93 4.08 -8.51
C GLN A 919 29.67 5.03 -9.69
N ASP A 920 30.04 4.64 -10.91
CA ASP A 920 29.88 5.45 -12.11
C ASP A 920 28.44 5.35 -12.63
N ASP A 921 27.83 4.18 -12.56
CA ASP A 921 26.41 3.96 -12.85
C ASP A 921 25.52 4.77 -11.91
N PHE A 922 25.87 4.83 -10.62
CA PHE A 922 25.19 5.70 -9.67
C PHE A 922 25.28 7.18 -10.09
N ILE A 923 26.47 7.67 -10.43
CA ILE A 923 26.63 9.07 -10.88
C ILE A 923 25.84 9.32 -12.17
N TYR A 924 25.83 8.36 -13.09
CA TYR A 924 25.07 8.44 -14.33
C TYR A 924 23.55 8.47 -14.09
N SER A 925 23.08 7.74 -13.07
CA SER A 925 21.66 7.69 -12.69
C SER A 925 21.08 9.05 -12.28
N LEU A 926 21.93 9.99 -11.82
CA LEU A 926 21.55 11.37 -11.48
C LEU A 926 21.15 12.21 -12.71
N GLY A 927 21.40 11.71 -13.92
CA GLY A 927 20.91 12.26 -15.18
C GLY A 927 21.48 13.64 -15.54
N GLU A 928 20.63 14.51 -16.10
CA GLU A 928 21.01 15.85 -16.54
C GLU A 928 21.35 16.80 -15.38
N HIS A 929 20.83 16.52 -14.18
CA HIS A 929 21.02 17.36 -13.00
C HIS A 929 22.23 16.94 -12.15
N ARG A 930 23.02 15.95 -12.57
CA ARG A 930 24.16 15.42 -11.80
C ARG A 930 25.10 16.51 -11.28
N GLU A 931 25.33 17.59 -12.01
CA GLU A 931 26.20 18.69 -11.56
C GLU A 931 25.66 19.40 -10.30
N GLN A 932 24.34 19.42 -10.10
CA GLN A 932 23.67 19.98 -8.91
C GLN A 932 23.82 19.08 -7.66
N PHE A 933 24.32 17.86 -7.84
CA PHE A 933 24.62 16.94 -6.74
C PHE A 933 26.08 17.03 -6.27
N LYS A 934 26.91 17.83 -6.95
CA LYS A 934 28.30 18.05 -6.53
C LYS A 934 28.34 18.99 -5.33
N SER A 935 29.17 18.63 -4.35
CA SER A 935 29.62 19.56 -3.31
C SER A 935 31.14 19.59 -3.31
N ARG A 936 31.72 20.79 -3.22
CA ARG A 936 33.18 21.01 -3.31
C ARG A 936 33.79 20.33 -4.56
N GLY A 937 33.08 20.36 -5.68
CA GLY A 937 33.52 19.83 -6.97
C GLY A 937 33.46 18.31 -7.14
N ASN A 938 32.93 17.55 -6.19
CA ASN A 938 32.88 16.08 -6.24
C ASN A 938 31.51 15.53 -5.77
N TYR A 939 31.29 14.22 -5.97
CA TYR A 939 30.03 13.53 -5.67
C TYR A 939 29.98 12.83 -4.31
N ASN A 940 30.98 13.04 -3.44
CA ASN A 940 31.13 12.22 -2.23
C ASN A 940 29.95 12.38 -1.26
N GLN A 941 29.39 13.59 -1.16
CA GLN A 941 28.23 13.84 -0.29
C GLN A 941 26.96 13.17 -0.83
N ALA A 942 26.74 13.20 -2.14
CA ALA A 942 25.63 12.47 -2.77
C ALA A 942 25.77 10.96 -2.54
N LYS A 943 26.96 10.41 -2.78
CA LYS A 943 27.29 9.00 -2.49
C LYS A 943 27.03 8.63 -1.03
N MET A 944 27.36 9.53 -0.10
CA MET A 944 27.14 9.30 1.33
C MET A 944 25.66 9.23 1.69
N PHE A 945 24.85 10.22 1.31
CA PHE A 945 23.41 10.22 1.62
C PHE A 945 22.67 9.07 0.96
N TYR A 946 23.03 8.75 -0.29
CA TYR A 946 22.51 7.58 -0.97
C TYR A 946 22.86 6.29 -0.24
N GLY A 947 24.11 6.11 0.20
CA GLY A 947 24.50 4.90 0.92
C GLY A 947 23.79 4.73 2.27
N ILE A 948 23.51 5.84 2.98
CA ILE A 948 22.68 5.82 4.20
C ILE A 948 21.25 5.36 3.86
N HIS A 949 20.68 5.88 2.77
CA HIS A 949 19.36 5.51 2.27
C HIS A 949 19.29 4.05 1.81
N SER A 950 20.23 3.57 1.01
CA SER A 950 20.28 2.18 0.55
C SER A 950 20.41 1.19 1.73
N ALA A 951 21.20 1.52 2.75
CA ALA A 951 21.25 0.71 3.96
C ALA A 951 19.91 0.72 4.71
N ALA A 952 19.18 1.85 4.71
CA ALA A 952 17.84 1.94 5.28
C ALA A 952 16.82 1.06 4.53
N GLU A 953 16.86 1.04 3.20
CA GLU A 953 16.02 0.18 2.37
C GLU A 953 16.25 -1.30 2.66
N GLN A 954 17.50 -1.71 2.86
CA GLN A 954 17.83 -3.08 3.24
C GLN A 954 17.27 -3.46 4.62
N VAL A 955 17.31 -2.54 5.59
CA VAL A 955 16.67 -2.74 6.90
C VAL A 955 15.18 -2.96 6.74
N VAL A 956 14.49 -2.10 5.99
CA VAL A 956 13.04 -2.19 5.77
C VAL A 956 12.66 -3.50 5.04
N ALA A 957 13.41 -3.87 3.99
CA ALA A 957 13.19 -5.11 3.27
C ALA A 957 13.38 -6.35 4.16
N HIS A 958 14.38 -6.35 5.03
CA HIS A 958 14.63 -7.45 5.96
C HIS A 958 13.53 -7.53 7.04
N GLU A 959 13.06 -6.40 7.55
CA GLU A 959 11.93 -6.33 8.47
C GLU A 959 10.65 -6.93 7.86
N GLU A 960 10.36 -6.59 6.60
CA GLU A 960 9.20 -7.12 5.86
C GLU A 960 9.33 -8.63 5.61
N ALA A 961 10.51 -9.08 5.17
CA ALA A 961 10.77 -10.49 4.86
C ALA A 961 10.69 -11.40 6.10
N ASN A 962 11.04 -10.89 7.28
CA ASN A 962 11.12 -11.68 8.51
C ASN A 962 10.03 -11.34 9.53
N ASN A 963 9.12 -10.42 9.20
CA ASN A 963 8.07 -9.92 10.11
C ASN A 963 8.64 -9.45 11.46
N ILE A 964 9.71 -8.65 11.40
CA ILE A 964 10.35 -8.04 12.57
C ILE A 964 10.38 -6.51 12.45
N LYS A 965 10.65 -5.84 13.57
CA LYS A 965 11.00 -4.41 13.61
C LYS A 965 12.22 -4.22 14.49
N TYR A 966 13.15 -3.39 14.04
CA TYR A 966 14.29 -2.95 14.85
C TYR A 966 13.88 -1.81 15.78
N ASP A 967 14.48 -1.78 16.96
CA ASP A 967 14.24 -0.73 17.96
C ASP A 967 15.26 0.40 17.80
N TYR A 968 16.53 0.02 17.58
CA TYR A 968 17.64 0.95 17.38
C TYR A 968 18.37 0.67 16.08
N ILE A 969 18.82 1.74 15.43
CA ILE A 969 19.68 1.67 14.25
C ILE A 969 20.95 2.48 14.51
N LEU A 970 22.10 1.84 14.30
CA LEU A 970 23.41 2.47 14.34
C LEU A 970 23.88 2.70 12.92
N ARG A 971 24.31 3.92 12.65
CA ARG A 971 24.93 4.28 11.36
C ARG A 971 26.42 4.35 11.54
N LEU A 972 27.19 3.69 10.66
CA LEU A 972 28.64 3.79 10.62
C LEU A 972 29.18 4.03 9.20
N ARG A 973 30.26 4.80 9.10
CA ARG A 973 31.15 4.75 7.93
C ARG A 973 32.04 3.52 7.99
N THR A 974 32.42 3.05 6.81
CA THR A 974 33.39 1.96 6.60
C THR A 974 34.79 2.23 7.17
N ASP A 975 35.19 3.50 7.30
CA ASP A 975 36.48 3.94 7.86
C ASP A 975 36.39 4.41 9.33
N CYS A 976 35.26 4.18 9.99
CA CYS A 976 35.06 4.51 11.41
C CYS A 976 35.56 3.35 12.29
N THR A 977 36.62 3.58 13.07
CA THR A 977 37.14 2.59 14.01
C THR A 977 36.55 2.80 15.39
N ILE A 978 35.98 1.75 15.97
CA ILE A 978 35.39 1.80 17.31
C ILE A 978 36.42 1.33 18.33
N LEU A 979 36.75 2.17 19.30
CA LEU A 979 37.86 1.96 20.24
C LEU A 979 37.45 1.23 21.52
N SER A 980 36.15 1.14 21.82
CA SER A 980 35.64 0.48 23.02
C SER A 980 34.29 -0.20 22.77
N PRO A 981 34.00 -1.35 23.41
CA PRO A 981 32.71 -2.02 23.34
C PRO A 981 31.54 -1.11 23.70
N LEU A 982 30.42 -1.27 23.01
CA LEU A 982 29.16 -0.58 23.27
C LEU A 982 28.14 -1.54 23.89
N SER A 983 27.44 -1.12 24.94
CA SER A 983 26.43 -1.93 25.64
C SER A 983 25.00 -1.43 25.39
N LEU A 984 24.01 -2.26 25.70
CA LEU A 984 22.59 -1.85 25.64
C LEU A 984 22.27 -0.65 26.55
N ASN A 985 22.96 -0.54 27.69
CA ASN A 985 22.77 0.60 28.59
C ASN A 985 23.21 1.92 27.96
N ASP A 986 24.16 1.88 27.02
CA ASP A 986 24.66 3.06 26.33
C ASP A 986 23.69 3.58 25.25
N ILE A 987 22.71 2.76 24.82
CA ILE A 987 21.72 3.10 23.78
C ILE A 987 20.29 3.26 24.31
N ASN A 988 19.95 2.61 25.44
CA ASN A 988 18.60 2.64 26.00
C ASN A 988 18.13 4.02 26.49
N THR A 989 19.02 5.00 26.59
CA THR A 989 18.71 6.36 27.04
C THR A 989 18.24 7.30 25.93
N ILE A 990 18.14 6.83 24.69
CA ILE A 990 17.80 7.65 23.52
C ILE A 990 16.27 7.67 23.31
N ASP A 991 15.68 8.87 23.29
CA ASP A 991 14.25 9.10 23.02
C ASP A 991 13.89 9.08 21.52
N GLU A 992 12.60 9.05 21.17
CA GLU A 992 12.08 8.91 19.78
C GLU A 992 12.58 9.96 18.78
N ASN A 993 12.83 11.19 19.23
CA ASN A 993 13.35 12.27 18.39
C ASN A 993 14.80 12.63 18.71
N GLN A 994 15.53 11.77 19.42
CA GLN A 994 16.92 12.01 19.77
C GLN A 994 17.87 11.20 18.88
N ILE A 995 19.06 11.77 18.68
CA ILE A 995 20.17 11.12 17.98
C ILE A 995 21.44 11.25 18.82
N SER A 996 22.03 10.12 19.19
CA SER A 996 23.32 10.07 19.87
C SER A 996 24.43 10.23 18.84
N ILE A 997 25.09 11.38 18.85
CA ILE A 997 26.01 11.79 17.78
C ILE A 997 27.16 12.64 18.33
N GLY A 998 28.33 12.53 17.70
CA GLY A 998 29.48 13.39 17.99
C GLY A 998 29.22 14.83 17.51
N MET A 999 29.56 15.82 18.34
CA MET A 999 29.42 17.25 18.01
C MET A 999 30.78 17.94 18.08
N SER A 1000 31.10 18.78 17.11
CA SER A 1000 32.30 19.64 17.15
C SER A 1000 31.97 21.09 16.84
N ALA A 1001 32.74 22.02 17.40
CA ALA A 1001 32.57 23.45 17.15
C ALA A 1001 32.88 23.85 15.68
N ALA A 1002 33.66 23.03 14.96
CA ALA A 1002 34.10 23.34 13.61
C ALA A 1002 33.10 22.92 12.52
N VAL A 1003 32.39 21.79 12.71
CA VAL A 1003 31.49 21.23 11.68
C VAL A 1003 30.10 20.85 12.19
N GLY A 1004 29.81 20.96 13.49
CA GLY A 1004 28.51 20.55 14.05
C GLY A 1004 28.41 19.02 14.18
N PRO A 1005 27.27 18.39 13.79
CA PRO A 1005 27.06 16.95 13.93
C PRO A 1005 27.98 16.14 13.01
N ASN A 1006 28.59 15.11 13.57
CA ASN A 1006 29.47 14.19 12.85
C ASN A 1006 28.65 13.24 11.97
N ASP A 1007 28.87 13.29 10.67
CA ASP A 1007 28.22 12.43 9.68
C ASP A 1007 28.88 11.05 9.57
N GLY A 1008 29.69 10.63 10.55
CA GLY A 1008 30.50 9.41 10.54
C GLY A 1008 29.98 8.27 11.42
N PHE A 1009 29.32 8.59 12.52
CA PHE A 1009 28.74 7.63 13.46
C PHE A 1009 27.57 8.27 14.19
N PHE A 1010 26.44 7.57 14.27
CA PHE A 1010 25.35 7.96 15.16
C PHE A 1010 24.44 6.78 15.52
N ILE A 1011 23.71 6.94 16.61
CA ILE A 1011 22.73 5.96 17.11
C ILE A 1011 21.40 6.68 17.30
N CYS A 1012 20.31 6.10 16.80
CA CYS A 1012 18.97 6.59 17.05
C CYS A 1012 17.94 5.47 17.00
N LYS A 1013 16.69 5.78 17.31
CA LYS A 1013 15.59 4.85 17.10
C LYS A 1013 15.29 4.70 15.62
N ARG A 1014 14.66 3.57 15.29
CA ARG A 1014 14.33 3.18 13.91
C ARG A 1014 13.70 4.31 13.09
N ASP A 1015 12.65 4.95 13.60
CA ASP A 1015 11.90 5.94 12.83
C ASP A 1015 12.69 7.25 12.64
N THR A 1016 13.52 7.62 13.62
CA THR A 1016 14.50 8.72 13.49
C THR A 1016 15.51 8.42 12.37
N TYR A 1017 16.05 7.20 12.32
CA TYR A 1017 16.99 6.78 11.28
C TYR A 1017 16.36 6.86 9.89
N LEU A 1018 15.12 6.37 9.74
CA LEU A 1018 14.39 6.44 8.45
C LEU A 1018 14.16 7.88 8.02
N THR A 1019 13.76 8.75 8.97
CA THR A 1019 13.60 10.20 8.72
C THR A 1019 14.91 10.82 8.23
N ILE A 1020 16.04 10.50 8.87
CA ILE A 1020 17.36 10.98 8.45
C ILE A 1020 17.71 10.48 7.04
N SER A 1021 17.47 9.19 6.77
CA SER A 1021 17.78 8.56 5.48
C SER A 1021 16.96 9.15 4.32
N SER A 1022 15.74 9.64 4.61
CA SER A 1022 14.84 10.25 3.62
C SER A 1022 15.34 11.59 3.05
N LEU A 1023 16.40 12.17 3.64
CA LEU A 1023 17.09 13.32 3.05
C LEU A 1023 17.52 13.02 1.61
N TRP A 1024 17.95 11.79 1.30
CA TRP A 1024 18.30 11.42 -0.06
C TRP A 1024 17.11 11.53 -1.03
N GLU A 1025 15.94 11.02 -0.64
CA GLU A 1025 14.73 11.10 -1.47
C GLU A 1025 14.30 12.54 -1.70
N ALA A 1026 14.40 13.38 -0.67
CA ALA A 1026 14.14 14.82 -0.77
C ALA A 1026 15.12 15.49 -1.73
N SER A 1027 16.42 15.22 -1.62
CA SER A 1027 17.46 15.71 -2.54
C SER A 1027 17.21 15.25 -3.98
N PHE A 1028 16.90 13.97 -4.15
CA PHE A 1028 16.64 13.36 -5.46
C PHE A 1028 15.40 13.99 -6.11
N THR A 1029 14.33 14.19 -5.35
CA THR A 1029 13.10 14.87 -5.79
C THR A 1029 13.36 16.33 -6.15
N ALA A 1030 14.16 17.04 -5.34
CA ALA A 1030 14.56 18.42 -5.61
C ALA A 1030 15.56 18.54 -6.77
N LYS A 1031 16.13 17.43 -7.25
CA LYS A 1031 17.10 17.34 -8.35
C LYS A 1031 18.40 18.09 -8.07
N LYS A 1032 18.79 18.18 -6.81
CA LYS A 1032 20.01 18.83 -6.32
C LYS A 1032 20.38 18.26 -4.96
N LEU A 1033 21.64 18.40 -4.54
CA LEU A 1033 22.09 17.85 -3.26
C LEU A 1033 21.28 18.41 -2.07
N SER A 1034 21.06 19.73 -2.02
CA SER A 1034 20.28 20.38 -0.97
C SER A 1034 18.82 20.58 -1.41
N PRO A 1035 17.83 19.91 -0.80
CA PRO A 1035 16.43 20.13 -1.11
C PRO A 1035 15.93 21.52 -0.70
N PHE A 1036 16.65 22.22 0.17
CA PHE A 1036 16.27 23.54 0.65
C PHE A 1036 16.58 24.64 -0.36
N GLU A 1037 15.55 25.35 -0.84
CA GLU A 1037 15.70 26.42 -1.83
C GLU A 1037 16.55 27.59 -1.36
N GLN A 1038 16.42 27.97 -0.08
CA GLN A 1038 17.17 29.08 0.50
C GLN A 1038 18.63 28.72 0.84
N PHE A 1039 18.96 27.42 0.88
CA PHE A 1039 20.28 26.93 1.28
C PHE A 1039 20.86 25.93 0.25
N PRO A 1040 21.02 26.31 -1.03
CA PRO A 1040 21.36 25.37 -2.10
C PRO A 1040 22.81 24.86 -2.06
N MET A 1041 23.71 25.58 -1.38
CA MET A 1041 25.16 25.32 -1.36
C MET A 1041 25.66 24.63 -0.09
N TYR A 1042 24.76 24.21 0.80
CA TYR A 1042 25.15 23.55 2.04
C TYR A 1042 25.88 22.23 1.75
N ASP A 1043 26.97 22.00 2.47
CA ASP A 1043 27.72 20.74 2.41
C ASP A 1043 27.10 19.68 3.34
N ALA A 1044 27.70 18.49 3.40
CA ALA A 1044 27.14 17.36 4.13
C ALA A 1044 26.79 17.68 5.58
N HIS A 1045 27.68 18.34 6.34
CA HIS A 1045 27.43 18.60 7.77
C HIS A 1045 26.34 19.67 7.97
N ALA A 1046 26.39 20.76 7.20
CA ALA A 1046 25.38 21.81 7.28
C ALA A 1046 24.00 21.32 6.82
N LEU A 1047 23.97 20.50 5.77
CA LEU A 1047 22.74 19.93 5.24
C LEU A 1047 22.13 18.88 6.19
N PHE A 1048 22.96 17.99 6.73
CA PHE A 1048 22.54 17.01 7.71
C PHE A 1048 21.98 17.67 8.97
N PHE A 1049 22.66 18.71 9.47
CA PHE A 1049 22.16 19.52 10.58
C PHE A 1049 20.83 20.19 10.28
N LEU A 1050 20.69 20.83 9.11
CA LEU A 1050 19.44 21.50 8.74
C LEU A 1050 18.28 20.50 8.60
N TRP A 1051 18.55 19.29 8.09
CA TRP A 1051 17.57 18.21 8.02
C TRP A 1051 17.11 17.78 9.42
N MET A 1052 18.04 17.62 10.37
CA MET A 1052 17.70 17.34 11.76
C MET A 1052 16.80 18.42 12.37
N VAL A 1053 17.13 19.71 12.14
CA VAL A 1053 16.33 20.84 12.61
C VAL A 1053 14.94 20.82 12.00
N HIS A 1054 14.81 20.56 10.69
CA HIS A 1054 13.53 20.48 10.00
C HIS A 1054 12.59 19.42 10.63
N HIS A 1055 13.16 18.30 11.07
CA HIS A 1055 12.40 17.18 11.63
C HIS A 1055 12.36 17.15 13.17
N ASN A 1056 12.76 18.23 13.84
CA ASN A 1056 12.80 18.32 15.31
C ASN A 1056 13.64 17.19 15.97
N ILE A 1057 14.74 16.80 15.31
CA ILE A 1057 15.67 15.78 15.81
C ILE A 1057 16.73 16.46 16.67
N VAL A 1058 16.83 16.03 17.93
CA VAL A 1058 17.68 16.64 18.95
C VAL A 1058 18.97 15.82 19.13
N PRO A 1059 20.16 16.41 18.92
CA PRO A 1059 21.42 15.72 19.18
C PRO A 1059 21.66 15.56 20.69
N VAL A 1060 22.04 14.36 21.10
CA VAL A 1060 22.52 14.03 22.44
C VAL A 1060 23.95 13.48 22.38
N LYS A 1061 24.67 13.57 23.50
CA LYS A 1061 26.09 13.24 23.56
C LYS A 1061 26.33 11.75 23.27
N SER A 1062 27.19 11.45 22.28
CA SER A 1062 27.64 10.09 22.00
C SER A 1062 28.49 9.51 23.13
N THR A 1063 28.21 8.24 23.47
CA THR A 1063 28.96 7.40 24.42
C THR A 1063 30.07 6.60 23.74
N ALA A 1064 30.03 6.44 22.41
CA ALA A 1064 31.02 5.69 21.65
C ALA A 1064 32.34 6.47 21.49
N ARG A 1065 33.47 5.74 21.54
CA ARG A 1065 34.80 6.28 21.23
C ARG A 1065 35.20 5.87 19.82
N GLU A 1066 35.38 6.85 18.96
CA GLU A 1066 35.60 6.69 17.52
C GLU A 1066 36.95 7.26 17.06
N ASP A 1067 37.57 6.60 16.08
CA ASP A 1067 38.79 7.06 15.40
C ASP A 1067 38.67 6.85 13.87
N TYR A 1068 38.66 7.97 13.14
CA TYR A 1068 38.55 8.00 11.68
C TYR A 1068 39.90 8.02 10.95
N HIS A 1069 41.01 8.00 11.69
CA HIS A 1069 42.37 8.00 11.15
C HIS A 1069 43.01 6.62 11.21
N GLN A 1070 42.60 5.74 12.12
CA GLN A 1070 43.17 4.38 12.21
C GLN A 1070 43.08 3.62 10.88
N ALA A 1071 41.95 3.68 10.18
CA ALA A 1071 41.76 3.00 8.90
C ALA A 1071 42.79 3.41 7.85
N THR A 1072 43.16 4.69 7.84
CA THR A 1072 44.02 5.30 6.82
C THR A 1072 45.49 5.32 7.24
N VAL A 1073 45.78 5.39 8.54
CA VAL A 1073 47.14 5.28 9.09
C VAL A 1073 47.66 3.86 9.01
N THR A 1074 46.80 2.85 9.14
CA THR A 1074 47.17 1.43 9.04
C THR A 1074 47.05 0.88 7.61
N ALA A 1075 46.77 1.75 6.64
CA ALA A 1075 46.63 1.38 5.24
C ALA A 1075 48.02 1.08 4.65
N PRO A 1076 48.20 -0.05 3.94
CA PRO A 1076 49.50 -0.41 3.38
C PRO A 1076 49.99 0.68 2.42
N CYS A 1077 51.16 1.23 2.73
CA CYS A 1077 51.78 2.27 1.91
C CYS A 1077 52.22 1.74 0.53
N PRO A 1078 52.07 2.52 -0.57
CA PRO A 1078 52.55 2.13 -1.89
C PRO A 1078 54.05 1.79 -1.88
N ILE A 1079 54.40 0.64 -2.47
CA ILE A 1079 55.75 0.05 -2.37
C ILE A 1079 56.85 1.01 -2.86
N GLN A 1080 56.56 1.84 -3.87
CA GLN A 1080 57.54 2.75 -4.46
C GLN A 1080 57.80 4.02 -3.63
N LEU A 1081 57.02 4.32 -2.58
CA LEU A 1081 57.12 5.59 -1.86
C LEU A 1081 58.46 5.75 -1.14
N SER A 1082 58.96 4.69 -0.49
CA SER A 1082 60.25 4.71 0.23
C SER A 1082 61.40 5.07 -0.70
N ASP A 1083 61.48 4.40 -1.84
CA ASP A 1083 62.60 4.53 -2.75
C ASP A 1083 62.54 5.89 -3.47
N THR A 1084 61.33 6.34 -3.80
CA THR A 1084 61.11 7.63 -4.46
C THR A 1084 61.48 8.81 -3.56
N ILE A 1085 61.10 8.78 -2.28
CA ILE A 1085 61.42 9.89 -1.37
C ILE A 1085 62.91 9.93 -1.03
N ILE A 1086 63.57 8.77 -0.95
CA ILE A 1086 65.03 8.68 -0.79
C ILE A 1086 65.74 9.26 -2.01
N GLU A 1087 65.31 8.92 -3.22
CA GLU A 1087 65.88 9.44 -4.47
C GLU A 1087 65.72 10.98 -4.54
N GLU A 1088 64.52 11.49 -4.28
CA GLU A 1088 64.24 12.94 -4.32
C GLU A 1088 64.98 13.72 -3.24
N PHE A 1089 65.04 13.19 -2.01
CA PHE A 1089 65.84 13.77 -0.95
C PHE A 1089 67.33 13.74 -1.32
N ASN A 1090 67.78 12.65 -1.94
CA ASN A 1090 69.18 12.51 -2.30
C ASN A 1090 69.63 13.44 -3.43
N SER A 1091 68.70 13.92 -4.25
CA SER A 1091 68.97 14.85 -5.33
C SER A 1091 69.07 16.32 -4.90
N GLN A 1092 68.72 16.66 -3.64
CA GLN A 1092 68.63 18.04 -3.15
C GLN A 1092 69.67 18.33 -2.07
N THR A 1093 70.81 18.92 -2.44
CA THR A 1093 71.94 19.21 -1.55
C THR A 1093 71.55 20.07 -0.35
N ASP A 1094 70.74 21.12 -0.57
CA ASP A 1094 70.33 22.05 0.49
C ASP A 1094 69.46 21.39 1.56
N LEU A 1095 68.61 20.42 1.18
CA LEU A 1095 67.77 19.68 2.13
C LEU A 1095 68.56 18.63 2.90
N LYS A 1096 69.63 18.08 2.31
CA LYS A 1096 70.51 17.12 2.98
C LYS A 1096 71.28 17.75 4.12
N GLU A 1097 71.64 19.02 4.03
CA GLU A 1097 72.42 19.69 5.07
C GLU A 1097 71.54 20.18 6.24
N ASP A 1098 70.21 20.22 6.06
CA ASP A 1098 69.26 20.59 7.10
C ASP A 1098 68.90 19.40 8.02
N THR A 1099 69.36 19.48 9.26
CA THR A 1099 69.10 18.48 10.32
C THR A 1099 67.62 18.17 10.56
N ASN A 1100 66.71 19.12 10.33
CA ASN A 1100 65.26 18.90 10.50
C ASN A 1100 64.71 17.99 9.39
N TYR A 1101 65.15 18.18 8.15
CA TYR A 1101 64.75 17.33 7.03
C TYR A 1101 65.37 15.94 7.13
N GLN A 1102 66.63 15.82 7.56
CA GLN A 1102 67.25 14.51 7.84
C GLN A 1102 66.46 13.73 8.89
N SER A 1103 66.09 14.39 9.99
CA SER A 1103 65.29 13.78 11.07
C SER A 1103 63.91 13.35 10.57
N PHE A 1104 63.24 14.22 9.82
CA PHE A 1104 61.96 13.93 9.20
C PHE A 1104 62.02 12.71 8.27
N ILE A 1105 62.95 12.68 7.31
CA ILE A 1105 63.08 11.58 6.36
C ILE A 1105 63.34 10.26 7.08
N LYS A 1106 64.21 10.26 8.10
CA LYS A 1106 64.46 9.08 8.92
C LYS A 1106 63.19 8.57 9.60
N ILE A 1107 62.42 9.46 10.24
CA ILE A 1107 61.17 9.10 10.95
C ILE A 1107 60.08 8.69 9.96
N PHE A 1108 60.00 9.35 8.80
CA PHE A 1108 59.05 9.04 7.75
C PHE A 1108 59.31 7.64 7.17
N LEU A 1109 60.58 7.32 6.87
CA LEU A 1109 61.00 6.00 6.42
C LEU A 1109 60.74 4.93 7.49
N ASP A 1110 61.07 5.18 8.76
CA ASP A 1110 60.79 4.27 9.87
C ASP A 1110 59.29 3.93 9.97
N VAL A 1111 58.40 4.89 9.70
CA VAL A 1111 56.95 4.65 9.72
C VAL A 1111 56.49 3.83 8.51
N ILE A 1112 56.93 4.18 7.29
CA ILE A 1112 56.48 3.47 6.07
C ILE A 1112 57.17 2.12 5.85
N GLU A 1113 58.34 1.88 6.45
CA GLU A 1113 59.09 0.61 6.34
C GLU A 1113 58.79 -0.37 7.48
N ASN A 1114 58.48 0.09 8.71
CA ASN A 1114 58.05 -0.83 9.76
C ASN A 1114 56.74 -1.55 9.41
N GLU A 1115 55.88 -0.94 8.59
CA GLU A 1115 54.68 -1.61 8.04
C GLU A 1115 55.00 -2.68 6.98
N LYS A 1116 56.17 -2.63 6.32
CA LYS A 1116 56.63 -3.71 5.41
C LYS A 1116 56.99 -4.99 6.18
N ASN A 1117 57.39 -4.89 7.46
CA ASN A 1117 57.83 -6.05 8.26
C ASN A 1117 56.69 -6.82 8.94
N CYS A 1118 55.52 -6.22 9.14
CA CYS A 1118 54.34 -6.93 9.69
C CYS A 1118 53.56 -7.76 8.65
N ASN A 1119 53.73 -7.49 7.35
CA ASN A 1119 53.03 -8.21 6.26
C ASN A 1119 53.84 -9.37 5.65
N ARG A 1120 55.01 -9.72 6.22
CA ARG A 1120 55.82 -10.89 5.85
C ARG A 1120 55.72 -12.07 6.83
N SER A 1121 54.94 -11.95 7.90
CA SER A 1121 54.71 -13.02 8.90
C SER A 1121 53.40 -13.74 8.68
#